data_AF-A0A1A2IZ91-F1
#
_entry.id   AF-A0A1A2IZ91-F1
#
_cell.length_a   1.000
_cell.length_b   1.000
_cell.length_c   1.000
_cell.angle_alpha   90.00
_cell.angle_beta   90.00
_cell.angle_gamma   90.00
#
_symmetry.space_group_name_H-M   'P 1'
#
loop_
_entity.id
_entity.type
_entity.pdbx_description
1 polymer ?
#
loop_
_entity_poly.entity_id
_entity_poly.type
_entity_poly.pdbx_seq_one_letter_code
_entity_poly.pdbx_strand_id
1 'polypeptide(L)'
;MGAEEPGANGTAREPGDSVELVTTLLGLLRRRLGLDTAWIASFRSGLQVFEVFDGDARPFGLSPGDTVSLADSYSVRVIDGRLPAVIPDTSADKTASLLPKTREWGVGAYVGVPLLGPDGSAAGIVGAVSQQPKPHLADVDLRVIRKMAELIGTLMDMPLGPTKIPTDQHDGIRRMVAERDFEIVFQAVHSVSTGEALGVEALARFPCEPFRPDLVFAEAALLGLDIELETAVVARALSLVPQLPDDVFVAVNISPSAVLRTEWTELLAAVDPSRLVLEITEHDAVGNYDALDEVLEACRARGMRVAVDDVGAGFSSFSHVLELAPEFIKIDHSITRNIDADDARRHLAQSIAEFAAQIGAIVIAEGVETQGELDAVGAAGIPWAQGFYLSRPKSHTHGFPDGAAVAEPIDQSPAIFDVLGERRFELALTHSPIGMAVVGLDGTFQRTNRALRNMFGYGRKALAGLTFQEITHPDDLDADLALLAECLAGRRRTYRMDKRFIAADGRILWCDLTVVLVQGPRNQPRCFVSQILDVTAERMREAELTRQATTDTLTSLANRSAAWGRLEQLDAADDGYGLLFCDIEKFKSINDRHGHRAGDELLVEIARRLLAAVQDDGLVARWGGDEFLIITDTVDDRGLAALTDRITGEIQRTRITLASGIEIPVVLTVGRAAHRSGDGRSIDAVLERADQAMYGQRRRQAGASFLTAG
;
A
#
# COMPACT_ATOMS: atom_id res chain seq x y z
N MET A 1 63.55 -1.88 -3.49
CA MET A 1 62.84 -2.78 -4.42
C MET A 1 61.50 -3.09 -3.78
N GLY A 2 60.53 -2.21 -4.01
CA GLY A 2 59.14 -2.38 -3.60
C GLY A 2 58.30 -2.55 -4.86
N ALA A 3 57.32 -3.43 -4.78
CA ALA A 3 56.49 -3.92 -5.87
C ALA A 3 55.52 -2.85 -6.42
N GLU A 4 55.32 -2.85 -7.74
CA GLU A 4 54.18 -2.24 -8.42
C GLU A 4 53.10 -3.30 -8.63
N GLU A 5 51.89 -3.04 -8.15
CA GLU A 5 50.66 -3.74 -8.57
C GLU A 5 49.96 -2.95 -9.69
N PRO A 6 49.33 -3.61 -10.69
CA PRO A 6 48.66 -2.96 -11.80
C PRO A 6 47.22 -2.54 -11.44
N GLY A 7 46.88 -1.31 -11.84
CA GLY A 7 45.61 -0.65 -11.54
C GLY A 7 44.37 -1.31 -12.16
N ALA A 8 43.31 -1.35 -11.37
CA ALA A 8 41.95 -1.61 -11.81
C ALA A 8 41.38 -0.36 -12.51
N ASN A 9 41.19 -0.46 -13.82
CA ASN A 9 40.50 0.54 -14.64
C ASN A 9 38.98 0.34 -14.48
N GLY A 10 38.37 1.08 -13.56
CA GLY A 10 36.93 1.39 -13.59
C GLY A 10 36.77 2.76 -14.24
N THR A 11 36.23 2.82 -15.46
CA THR A 11 35.94 4.07 -16.17
C THR A 11 34.89 4.86 -15.38
N ALA A 12 35.31 5.91 -14.67
CA ALA A 12 34.39 6.94 -14.19
C ALA A 12 33.74 7.60 -15.41
N ARG A 13 32.40 7.63 -15.45
CA ARG A 13 31.65 8.38 -16.48
C ARG A 13 32.03 9.85 -16.41
N GLU A 14 32.30 10.46 -17.56
CA GLU A 14 32.52 11.90 -17.62
C GLU A 14 31.20 12.64 -17.32
N PRO A 15 31.21 13.75 -16.54
CA PRO A 15 30.00 14.49 -16.16
C PRO A 15 29.11 14.96 -17.33
N GLY A 16 29.64 15.00 -18.56
CA GLY A 16 28.90 15.38 -19.77
C GLY A 16 27.91 14.31 -20.27
N ASP A 17 28.22 13.03 -20.10
CA ASP A 17 27.41 11.93 -20.65
C ASP A 17 26.06 11.78 -19.92
N SER A 18 26.05 12.03 -18.60
CA SER A 18 24.85 11.93 -17.76
C SER A 18 23.81 13.00 -18.09
N VAL A 19 24.25 14.24 -18.38
CA VAL A 19 23.36 15.35 -18.74
C VAL A 19 22.71 15.12 -20.11
N GLU A 20 23.45 14.54 -21.07
CA GLU A 20 22.94 14.22 -22.40
C GLU A 20 21.89 13.08 -22.37
N LEU A 21 22.13 12.05 -21.54
CA LEU A 21 21.17 10.98 -21.26
C LEU A 21 19.88 11.51 -20.60
N VAL A 22 20.00 12.38 -19.61
CA VAL A 22 18.87 13.01 -18.91
C VAL A 22 18.05 13.87 -19.86
N THR A 23 18.70 14.68 -20.69
CA THR A 23 18.05 15.47 -21.74
C THR A 23 17.31 14.58 -22.73
N THR A 24 17.91 13.44 -23.12
CA THR A 24 17.28 12.45 -24.00
C THR A 24 16.01 11.85 -23.40
N LEU A 25 16.04 11.50 -22.11
CA LEU A 25 14.88 10.97 -21.39
C LEU A 25 13.76 12.00 -21.21
N LEU A 26 14.10 13.25 -20.90
CA LEU A 26 13.14 14.36 -20.88
C LEU A 26 12.48 14.56 -22.25
N GLY A 27 13.27 14.46 -23.33
CA GLY A 27 12.72 14.52 -24.68
C GLY A 27 11.82 13.35 -25.05
N LEU A 28 12.11 12.14 -24.57
CA LEU A 28 11.22 11.00 -24.74
C LEU A 28 9.90 11.19 -23.98
N LEU A 29 9.97 11.65 -22.73
CA LEU A 29 8.81 11.95 -21.91
C LEU A 29 7.92 13.02 -22.57
N ARG A 30 8.52 14.15 -22.95
CA ARG A 30 7.82 15.26 -23.62
C ARG A 30 7.14 14.83 -24.92
N ARG A 31 7.85 14.09 -25.79
CA ARG A 31 7.30 13.60 -27.07
C ARG A 31 6.17 12.60 -26.86
N ARG A 32 6.28 11.72 -25.86
CA ARG A 32 5.25 10.73 -25.54
C ARG A 32 3.98 11.37 -25.00
N LEU A 33 4.12 12.43 -24.20
CA LEU A 33 2.98 13.16 -23.62
C LEU A 33 2.41 14.23 -24.57
N GLY A 34 3.15 14.61 -25.62
CA GLY A 34 2.75 15.63 -26.57
C GLY A 34 2.78 17.05 -25.99
N LEU A 35 3.74 17.31 -25.08
CA LEU A 35 3.93 18.58 -24.37
C LEU A 35 5.01 19.46 -25.03
N ASP A 36 5.00 20.76 -24.75
CA ASP A 36 5.84 21.76 -25.44
C ASP A 36 7.26 21.83 -24.86
N THR A 37 7.38 21.68 -23.54
CA THR A 37 8.66 21.63 -22.83
C THR A 37 8.59 20.68 -21.63
N ALA A 38 9.73 20.13 -21.25
CA ALA A 38 9.93 19.35 -20.03
C ALA A 38 11.23 19.79 -19.35
N TRP A 39 11.28 19.70 -18.03
CA TRP A 39 12.41 20.13 -17.23
C TRP A 39 12.60 19.26 -16.00
N ILE A 40 13.77 19.45 -15.40
CA ILE A 40 14.08 19.01 -14.03
C ILE A 40 14.36 20.25 -13.21
N ALA A 41 13.78 20.31 -12.03
CA ALA A 41 14.08 21.34 -11.06
C ALA A 41 14.38 20.72 -9.70
N SER A 42 15.44 21.20 -9.03
CA SER A 42 15.78 20.84 -7.66
C SER A 42 15.18 21.84 -6.68
N PHE A 43 14.96 21.43 -5.44
CA PHE A 43 14.55 22.34 -4.38
C PHE A 43 15.72 22.71 -3.50
N ARG A 44 15.93 24.01 -3.30
CA ARG A 44 17.02 24.55 -2.48
C ARG A 44 16.50 25.75 -1.70
N SER A 45 16.49 25.67 -0.37
CA SER A 45 16.15 26.78 0.53
C SER A 45 14.81 27.47 0.21
N GLY A 46 13.75 26.68 -0.01
CA GLY A 46 12.41 27.21 -0.33
C GLY A 46 12.27 27.74 -1.78
N LEU A 47 13.29 27.54 -2.61
CA LEU A 47 13.26 27.88 -4.03
C LEU A 47 13.31 26.62 -4.89
N GLN A 48 12.60 26.66 -6.01
CA GLN A 48 12.74 25.73 -7.11
C GLN A 48 13.78 26.28 -8.09
N VAL A 49 14.86 25.54 -8.31
CA VAL A 49 15.94 25.88 -9.24
C VAL A 49 15.82 24.98 -10.46
N PHE A 50 15.64 25.55 -11.65
CA PHE A 50 15.52 24.76 -12.87
C PHE A 50 16.90 24.37 -13.40
N GLU A 51 17.17 23.08 -13.55
CA GLU A 51 18.52 22.59 -13.86
C GLU A 51 18.69 22.20 -15.33
N VAL A 52 17.75 21.42 -15.87
CA VAL A 52 17.82 20.87 -17.23
C VAL A 52 16.47 21.05 -17.92
N PHE A 53 16.48 21.38 -19.21
CA PHE A 53 15.29 21.51 -20.05
C PHE A 53 15.43 20.71 -21.35
N ASP A 54 14.30 20.23 -21.87
CA ASP A 54 14.13 19.78 -23.26
C ASP A 54 12.84 20.36 -23.85
N GLY A 55 12.90 20.88 -25.08
CA GLY A 55 11.77 21.56 -25.77
C GLY A 55 11.84 23.09 -25.71
N ASP A 56 10.73 23.76 -26.03
CA ASP A 56 10.69 25.23 -26.11
C ASP A 56 10.19 25.87 -24.81
N ALA A 57 11.13 26.28 -23.96
CA ALA A 57 10.84 26.95 -22.68
C ALA A 57 10.59 28.47 -22.82
N ARG A 58 10.90 29.07 -23.98
CA ARG A 58 10.81 30.54 -24.19
C ARG A 58 9.40 31.10 -23.99
N PRO A 59 8.31 30.44 -24.42
CA PRO A 59 6.95 30.94 -24.19
C PRO A 59 6.55 30.98 -22.71
N PHE A 60 7.25 30.23 -21.86
CA PHE A 60 7.03 30.19 -20.40
C PHE A 60 8.01 31.12 -19.65
N GLY A 61 8.94 31.77 -20.35
CA GLY A 61 9.92 32.69 -19.75
C GLY A 61 10.93 32.01 -18.82
N LEU A 62 11.23 30.72 -19.03
CA LEU A 62 12.12 29.92 -18.18
C LEU A 62 13.43 29.59 -18.88
N SER A 63 14.53 29.62 -18.14
CA SER A 63 15.89 29.24 -18.54
C SER A 63 16.57 28.38 -17.46
N PRO A 64 17.56 27.53 -17.83
CA PRO A 64 18.39 26.85 -16.84
C PRO A 64 19.05 27.83 -15.87
N GLY A 65 18.97 27.54 -14.57
CA GLY A 65 19.45 28.36 -13.47
C GLY A 65 18.42 29.34 -12.90
N ASP A 66 17.27 29.52 -13.54
CA ASP A 66 16.20 30.35 -12.99
C ASP A 66 15.68 29.77 -11.67
N THR A 67 15.25 30.66 -10.77
CA THR A 67 14.74 30.29 -9.45
C THR A 67 13.34 30.84 -9.24
N VAL A 68 12.42 30.01 -8.76
CA VAL A 68 11.05 30.41 -8.45
C VAL A 68 10.72 30.02 -7.00
N SER A 69 9.97 30.87 -6.30
CA SER A 69 9.43 30.55 -4.97
C SER A 69 8.70 29.21 -4.99
N LEU A 70 9.10 28.28 -4.13
CA LEU A 70 8.47 26.96 -4.04
C LEU A 70 7.02 27.07 -3.56
N ALA A 71 6.73 28.01 -2.66
CA ALA A 71 5.39 28.25 -2.09
C ALA A 71 4.34 28.64 -3.16
N ASP A 72 4.77 29.28 -4.25
CA ASP A 72 3.89 29.74 -5.32
C ASP A 72 3.87 28.81 -6.54
N SER A 73 4.67 27.75 -6.53
CA SER A 73 4.85 26.87 -7.69
C SER A 73 3.79 25.77 -7.79
N TYR A 74 3.71 25.14 -8.97
CA TYR A 74 2.96 23.89 -9.14
C TYR A 74 3.57 22.75 -8.32
N SER A 75 4.89 22.79 -8.16
CA SER A 75 5.69 21.66 -7.67
C SER A 75 5.37 21.31 -6.23
N VAL A 76 5.31 22.30 -5.33
CA VAL A 76 4.94 22.06 -3.92
C VAL A 76 3.53 21.52 -3.80
N ARG A 77 2.62 22.03 -4.65
CA ARG A 77 1.21 21.65 -4.65
C ARG A 77 0.96 20.24 -5.19
N VAL A 78 1.83 19.76 -6.06
CA VAL A 78 1.79 18.37 -6.54
C VAL A 78 2.36 17.42 -5.50
N ILE A 79 3.38 17.86 -4.75
CA ILE A 79 4.03 17.08 -3.69
C ILE A 79 3.11 16.93 -2.48
N ASP A 80 2.41 18.00 -2.10
CA ASP A 80 1.47 18.03 -0.97
C ASP A 80 0.04 17.56 -1.33
N GLY A 81 -0.17 17.11 -2.57
CA GLY A 81 -1.44 16.57 -3.05
C GLY A 81 -2.54 17.60 -3.36
N ARG A 82 -2.30 18.90 -3.21
CA ARG A 82 -3.28 19.96 -3.53
C ARG A 82 -3.51 20.15 -5.03
N LEU A 83 -2.60 19.65 -5.87
CA LEU A 83 -2.74 19.55 -7.33
C LEU A 83 -2.46 18.11 -7.79
N PRO A 84 -3.25 17.60 -8.75
CA PRO A 84 -2.97 16.29 -9.33
C PRO A 84 -1.68 16.33 -10.16
N ALA A 85 -0.96 15.21 -10.18
CA ALA A 85 0.30 15.05 -10.93
C ALA A 85 0.13 15.22 -12.45
N VAL A 86 -1.09 15.07 -12.97
CA VAL A 86 -1.44 15.28 -14.38
C VAL A 86 -2.68 16.16 -14.46
N ILE A 87 -2.57 17.26 -15.19
CA ILE A 87 -3.62 18.24 -15.42
C ILE A 87 -3.78 18.40 -16.95
N PRO A 88 -4.76 17.72 -17.55
CA PRO A 88 -5.01 17.78 -19.00
C PRO A 88 -5.45 19.16 -19.47
N ASP A 89 -6.17 19.90 -18.62
CA ASP A 89 -6.65 21.25 -18.87
C ASP A 89 -6.62 22.07 -17.57
N THR A 90 -5.65 22.98 -17.48
CA THR A 90 -5.47 23.84 -16.29
C THR A 90 -6.60 24.85 -16.12
N SER A 91 -7.37 25.15 -17.17
CA SER A 91 -8.54 26.04 -17.07
C SER A 91 -9.75 25.33 -16.47
N ALA A 92 -9.84 24.01 -16.65
CA ALA A 92 -10.86 23.16 -16.05
C ALA A 92 -10.52 22.77 -14.59
N ASP A 93 -9.24 22.80 -14.23
CA ASP A 93 -8.77 22.54 -12.86
C ASP A 93 -8.89 23.79 -11.98
N LYS A 94 -9.70 23.70 -10.92
CA LYS A 94 -10.06 24.84 -10.06
C LYS A 94 -8.87 25.37 -9.24
N THR A 95 -7.89 24.54 -8.93
CA THR A 95 -6.70 24.95 -8.17
C THR A 95 -5.66 25.54 -9.13
N ALA A 96 -5.43 24.88 -10.27
CA ALA A 96 -4.46 25.32 -11.27
C ALA A 96 -4.87 26.66 -11.89
N SER A 97 -6.15 26.85 -12.23
CA SER A 97 -6.67 28.08 -12.87
C SER A 97 -6.51 29.34 -12.00
N LEU A 98 -6.39 29.18 -10.67
CA LEU A 98 -6.20 30.26 -9.71
C LEU A 98 -4.72 30.60 -9.46
N LEU A 99 -3.78 29.75 -9.91
CA LEU A 99 -2.36 30.02 -9.66
C LEU A 99 -1.86 31.20 -10.51
N PRO A 100 -1.14 32.17 -9.91
CA PRO A 100 -0.54 33.28 -10.64
C PRO A 100 0.31 32.79 -11.83
N LYS A 101 1.09 31.72 -11.62
CA LYS A 101 1.96 31.12 -12.64
C LYS A 101 1.21 30.52 -13.83
N THR A 102 -0.02 30.05 -13.66
CA THR A 102 -0.84 29.54 -14.77
C THR A 102 -1.13 30.63 -15.79
N ARG A 103 -1.44 31.84 -15.31
CA ARG A 103 -1.71 32.99 -16.16
C ARG A 103 -0.43 33.63 -16.68
N GLU A 104 0.59 33.75 -15.82
CA GLU A 104 1.88 34.34 -16.16
C GLU A 104 2.61 33.56 -17.26
N TRP A 105 2.60 32.22 -17.18
CA TRP A 105 3.27 31.34 -18.14
C TRP A 105 2.33 30.82 -19.23
N GLY A 106 1.03 31.11 -19.14
CA GLY A 106 0.02 30.63 -20.11
C GLY A 106 -0.06 29.11 -20.17
N VAL A 107 -0.01 28.43 -19.01
CA VAL A 107 -0.01 26.95 -18.94
C VAL A 107 -1.41 26.44 -19.24
N GLY A 108 -1.57 25.63 -20.30
CA GLY A 108 -2.82 24.96 -20.68
C GLY A 108 -2.89 23.49 -20.25
N ALA A 109 -1.76 22.81 -20.14
CA ALA A 109 -1.65 21.46 -19.58
C ALA A 109 -0.36 21.31 -18.78
N TYR A 110 -0.39 20.50 -17.72
CA TYR A 110 0.73 20.31 -16.80
C TYR A 110 0.86 18.84 -16.39
N VAL A 111 2.10 18.36 -16.33
CA VAL A 111 2.47 17.07 -15.72
C VAL A 111 3.64 17.32 -14.78
N GLY A 112 3.54 16.88 -13.54
CA GLY A 112 4.58 17.02 -12.53
C GLY A 112 4.70 15.73 -11.73
N VAL A 113 5.91 15.19 -11.63
CA VAL A 113 6.19 14.03 -10.80
C VAL A 113 7.38 14.31 -9.90
N PRO A 114 7.24 14.14 -8.57
CA PRO A 114 8.33 14.35 -7.64
C PRO A 114 9.54 13.46 -7.98
N LEU A 115 10.73 14.05 -7.90
CA LEU A 115 11.98 13.31 -7.79
C LEU A 115 12.21 13.07 -6.32
N LEU A 116 12.00 11.83 -5.89
CA LEU A 116 12.17 11.45 -4.50
C LEU A 116 13.65 11.24 -4.21
N GLY A 117 14.11 11.82 -3.11
CA GLY A 117 15.39 11.53 -2.51
C GLY A 117 15.39 10.16 -1.83
N PRO A 118 16.57 9.69 -1.38
CA PRO A 118 16.71 8.41 -0.67
C PRO A 118 15.97 8.33 0.68
N ASP A 119 15.53 9.46 1.22
CA ASP A 119 14.72 9.59 2.45
C ASP A 119 13.21 9.68 2.17
N GLY A 120 12.79 9.54 0.92
CA GLY A 120 11.38 9.68 0.51
C GLY A 120 10.89 11.13 0.41
N SER A 121 11.73 12.12 0.73
CA SER A 121 11.40 13.53 0.54
C SER A 121 11.49 13.92 -0.94
N ALA A 122 10.72 14.92 -1.38
CA ALA A 122 10.85 15.41 -2.74
C ALA A 122 12.11 16.29 -2.85
N ALA A 123 13.18 15.76 -3.43
CA ALA A 123 14.43 16.49 -3.69
C ALA A 123 14.32 17.44 -4.91
N GLY A 124 13.29 17.21 -5.74
CA GLY A 124 12.99 18.01 -6.92
C GLY A 124 11.72 17.54 -7.61
N ILE A 125 11.55 17.97 -8.86
CA ILE A 125 10.42 17.57 -9.70
C ILE A 125 10.84 17.42 -11.15
N VAL A 126 10.31 16.40 -11.82
CA VAL A 126 10.24 16.35 -13.28
C VAL A 126 8.93 17.02 -13.68
N GLY A 127 9.02 18.16 -14.36
CA GLY A 127 7.86 18.91 -14.84
C GLY A 127 7.79 18.89 -16.36
N ALA A 128 6.58 18.87 -16.92
CA ALA A 128 6.34 19.05 -18.35
C ALA A 128 5.05 19.82 -18.57
N VAL A 129 5.03 20.74 -19.54
CA VAL A 129 3.90 21.65 -19.77
C VAL A 129 3.65 21.92 -21.25
N SER A 130 2.44 22.40 -21.53
CA SER A 130 2.06 22.96 -22.82
C SER A 130 1.18 24.19 -22.63
N GLN A 131 1.21 25.12 -23.59
CA GLN A 131 0.30 26.27 -23.60
C GLN A 131 -1.13 25.88 -23.98
N GLN A 132 -1.30 24.73 -24.66
CA GLN A 132 -2.60 24.22 -25.05
C GLN A 132 -3.03 23.09 -24.11
N PRO A 133 -4.34 22.99 -23.78
CA PRO A 133 -4.90 21.80 -23.15
C PRO A 133 -4.60 20.54 -23.97
N LYS A 134 -4.43 19.42 -23.28
CA LYS A 134 -4.10 18.11 -23.84
C LYS A 134 -5.06 17.06 -23.27
N PRO A 135 -6.31 16.97 -23.75
CA PRO A 135 -7.34 16.10 -23.17
C PRO A 135 -6.95 14.62 -23.06
N HIS A 136 -6.10 14.12 -23.99
CA HIS A 136 -5.59 12.75 -23.98
C HIS A 136 -4.70 12.43 -22.78
N LEU A 137 -4.24 13.42 -22.02
CA LEU A 137 -3.51 13.20 -20.77
C LEU A 137 -4.38 12.60 -19.67
N ALA A 138 -5.71 12.70 -19.76
CA ALA A 138 -6.64 12.12 -18.78
C ALA A 138 -6.53 10.59 -18.68
N ASP A 139 -6.12 9.93 -19.77
CA ASP A 139 -6.01 8.47 -19.87
C ASP A 139 -4.57 7.95 -19.70
N VAL A 140 -3.63 8.81 -19.31
CA VAL A 140 -2.20 8.44 -19.21
C VAL A 140 -1.92 7.65 -17.94
N ASP A 141 -1.30 6.47 -18.09
CA ASP A 141 -0.85 5.65 -16.96
C ASP A 141 0.31 6.34 -16.21
N LEU A 142 0.00 6.89 -15.04
CA LEU A 142 0.94 7.55 -14.13
C LEU A 142 2.13 6.66 -13.72
N ARG A 143 1.99 5.33 -13.74
CA ARG A 143 3.08 4.40 -13.39
C ARG A 143 4.26 4.54 -14.35
N VAL A 144 3.98 4.78 -15.63
CA VAL A 144 5.02 4.94 -16.66
C VAL A 144 5.78 6.25 -16.47
N ILE A 145 5.08 7.33 -16.12
CA ILE A 145 5.69 8.64 -15.87
C ILE A 145 6.59 8.58 -14.62
N ARG A 146 6.11 7.94 -13.53
CA ARG A 146 6.91 7.73 -12.31
C ARG A 146 8.17 6.91 -12.57
N LYS A 147 8.07 5.81 -13.32
CA LYS A 147 9.24 4.99 -13.71
C LYS A 147 10.27 5.78 -14.52
N MET A 148 9.83 6.70 -15.39
CA MET A 148 10.75 7.58 -16.13
C MET A 148 11.41 8.62 -15.21
N ALA A 149 10.67 9.19 -14.25
CA ALA A 149 11.22 10.11 -13.26
C ALA A 149 12.24 9.42 -12.33
N GLU A 150 11.98 8.19 -11.89
CA GLU A 150 12.92 7.35 -11.12
C GLU A 150 14.24 7.13 -11.87
N LEU A 151 14.16 6.80 -13.18
CA LEU A 151 15.34 6.60 -14.01
C LEU A 151 16.14 7.88 -14.22
N ILE A 152 15.45 9.01 -14.44
CA ILE A 152 16.04 10.34 -14.55
C ILE A 152 16.78 10.72 -13.26
N GLY A 153 16.15 10.50 -12.10
CA GLY A 153 16.77 10.75 -10.79
C GLY A 153 18.03 9.91 -10.56
N THR A 154 18.02 8.66 -11.02
CA THR A 154 19.16 7.74 -10.91
C THR A 154 20.36 8.16 -11.77
N LEU A 155 20.12 8.77 -12.94
CA LEU A 155 21.16 9.13 -13.91
C LEU A 155 21.86 10.47 -13.62
N MET A 156 21.26 11.33 -12.80
CA MET A 156 21.79 12.68 -12.54
C MET A 156 22.93 12.74 -11.51
N ASP A 157 23.38 11.60 -10.93
CA ASP A 157 24.28 11.57 -9.76
C ASP A 157 23.84 12.57 -8.67
N MET A 158 22.53 12.80 -8.56
CA MET A 158 21.95 13.44 -7.37
C MET A 158 22.30 12.53 -6.20
N PRO A 159 22.85 13.08 -5.09
CA PRO A 159 23.54 12.28 -4.09
C PRO A 159 22.60 11.22 -3.49
N LEU A 160 22.71 9.99 -3.97
CA LEU A 160 22.13 8.76 -3.41
C LEU A 160 23.18 8.05 -2.54
N GLY A 161 23.97 8.83 -1.79
CA GLY A 161 24.89 8.35 -0.75
C GLY A 161 24.32 8.66 0.64
N PRO A 162 24.68 7.89 1.69
CA PRO A 162 24.17 8.13 3.02
C PRO A 162 24.86 9.37 3.59
N THR A 163 24.30 10.56 3.40
CA THR A 163 24.85 11.77 4.02
C THR A 163 23.78 12.81 4.32
N LYS A 164 23.51 12.95 5.62
CA LYS A 164 23.10 14.15 6.35
C LYS A 164 21.99 14.98 5.70
N ILE A 165 20.76 14.62 6.06
CA ILE A 165 19.70 15.59 6.35
C ILE A 165 20.34 16.70 7.22
N PRO A 166 20.07 18.00 6.99
CA PRO A 166 20.73 19.07 7.73
C PRO A 166 20.70 18.69 9.20
N THR A 167 21.89 18.54 9.82
CA THR A 167 21.99 18.11 11.23
C THR A 167 21.02 18.93 12.08
N ASP A 168 20.83 20.21 11.72
CA ASP A 168 19.92 21.17 12.34
C ASP A 168 18.41 20.81 12.30
N GLN A 169 17.86 20.16 11.25
CA GLN A 169 16.43 19.81 11.18
C GLN A 169 16.15 18.45 11.84
N HIS A 170 17.04 17.49 11.67
CA HIS A 170 17.00 16.21 12.41
C HIS A 170 17.23 16.38 13.90
N ASP A 171 18.25 17.15 14.27
CA ASP A 171 18.47 17.55 15.64
C ASP A 171 17.30 18.41 16.11
N GLY A 172 16.70 19.22 15.23
CA GLY A 172 15.47 19.98 15.51
C GLY A 172 14.29 19.09 15.93
N ILE A 173 13.94 18.05 15.14
CA ILE A 173 12.85 17.13 15.46
C ILE A 173 13.21 16.23 16.64
N ARG A 174 14.43 15.67 16.67
CA ARG A 174 14.92 14.88 17.82
C ARG A 174 14.89 15.69 19.11
N ARG A 175 15.32 16.95 19.06
CA ARG A 175 15.29 17.88 20.19
C ARG A 175 13.87 18.27 20.55
N MET A 176 13.01 18.55 19.58
CA MET A 176 11.60 18.87 19.83
C MET A 176 10.87 17.69 20.48
N VAL A 177 11.10 16.45 20.02
CA VAL A 177 10.56 15.23 20.67
C VAL A 177 11.15 15.07 22.08
N ALA A 178 12.48 15.17 22.24
CA ALA A 178 13.16 14.97 23.52
C ALA A 178 12.84 16.06 24.56
N GLU A 179 12.76 17.33 24.15
CA GLU A 179 12.43 18.48 24.99
C GLU A 179 10.92 18.68 25.12
N ARG A 180 10.11 17.92 24.36
CA ARG A 180 8.64 18.07 24.24
C ARG A 180 8.23 19.49 23.86
N ASP A 181 8.94 20.07 22.90
CA ASP A 181 8.77 21.44 22.41
C ASP A 181 7.62 21.52 21.39
N PHE A 182 6.39 21.36 21.91
CA PHE A 182 5.15 21.53 21.16
C PHE A 182 4.03 21.98 22.09
N GLU A 183 3.08 22.70 21.51
CA GLU A 183 1.90 23.19 22.22
C GLU A 183 0.66 22.38 21.85
N ILE A 184 -0.25 22.22 22.80
CA ILE A 184 -1.57 21.63 22.55
C ILE A 184 -2.59 22.75 22.52
N VAL A 185 -3.26 22.88 21.39
CA VAL A 185 -4.47 23.71 21.25
C VAL A 185 -5.69 22.80 21.14
N PHE A 186 -6.85 23.35 21.41
CA PHE A 186 -8.10 22.61 21.46
C PHE A 186 -9.12 23.20 20.50
N GLN A 187 -9.82 22.34 19.77
CA GLN A 187 -10.95 22.74 18.94
C GLN A 187 -12.23 22.08 19.45
N ALA A 188 -13.28 22.87 19.66
CA ALA A 188 -14.52 22.39 20.26
C ALA A 188 -15.44 21.69 19.26
N VAL A 189 -16.04 20.59 19.71
CA VAL A 189 -17.12 19.85 19.06
C VAL A 189 -18.44 20.31 19.66
N HIS A 190 -19.39 20.70 18.80
CA HIS A 190 -20.66 21.27 19.23
C HIS A 190 -21.84 20.37 18.85
N SER A 191 -22.89 20.42 19.66
CA SER A 191 -24.21 19.95 19.28
C SER A 191 -24.74 20.79 18.11
N VAL A 192 -25.13 20.13 17.02
CA VAL A 192 -25.70 20.78 15.84
C VAL A 192 -27.02 21.47 16.18
N SER A 193 -27.80 20.93 17.12
CA SER A 193 -29.13 21.41 17.47
C SER A 193 -29.16 22.49 18.55
N THR A 194 -28.25 22.41 19.54
CA THR A 194 -28.24 23.31 20.71
C THR A 194 -27.06 24.29 20.69
N GLY A 195 -26.02 24.01 19.90
CA GLY A 195 -24.78 24.79 19.90
C GLY A 195 -23.89 24.48 21.09
N GLU A 196 -24.33 23.67 22.05
CA GLU A 196 -23.59 23.32 23.26
C GLU A 196 -22.23 22.70 22.93
N ALA A 197 -21.17 23.15 23.61
CA ALA A 197 -19.85 22.55 23.49
C ALA A 197 -19.80 21.21 24.25
N LEU A 198 -19.76 20.10 23.52
CA LEU A 198 -19.84 18.74 24.09
C LEU A 198 -18.46 18.15 24.39
N GLY A 199 -17.45 18.59 23.65
CA GLY A 199 -16.09 18.06 23.74
C GLY A 199 -15.08 18.94 23.04
N VAL A 200 -13.81 18.58 23.19
CA VAL A 200 -12.69 19.25 22.54
C VAL A 200 -11.71 18.24 21.98
N GLU A 201 -11.19 18.52 20.79
CA GLU A 201 -10.11 17.76 20.19
C GLU A 201 -8.76 18.44 20.48
N ALA A 202 -7.80 17.68 20.99
CA ALA A 202 -6.45 18.11 21.27
C ALA A 202 -5.59 18.03 19.99
N LEU A 203 -5.07 19.18 19.56
CA LEU A 203 -4.32 19.34 18.33
C LEU A 203 -2.91 19.86 18.64
N ALA A 204 -1.88 19.12 18.22
CA ALA A 204 -0.49 19.52 18.39
C ALA A 204 -0.12 20.70 17.47
N ARG A 205 0.69 21.62 17.99
CA ARG A 205 1.28 22.75 17.27
C ARG A 205 2.77 22.78 17.52
N PHE A 206 3.53 22.81 16.44
CA PHE A 206 4.99 22.72 16.48
C PHE A 206 5.62 24.09 16.20
N PRO A 207 6.75 24.41 16.86
CA PRO A 207 7.43 25.69 16.71
C PRO A 207 8.30 25.79 15.45
N CYS A 208 8.42 24.71 14.66
CA CYS A 208 9.28 24.62 13.49
C CYS A 208 8.52 24.78 12.15
N GLU A 209 9.24 25.23 11.12
CA GLU A 209 8.79 25.12 9.74
C GLU A 209 9.06 23.71 9.19
N PRO A 210 8.13 23.13 8.40
CA PRO A 210 6.81 23.67 8.07
C PRO A 210 5.85 23.60 9.28
N PHE A 211 5.05 24.66 9.49
CA PHE A 211 4.05 24.80 10.56
C PHE A 211 2.84 23.85 10.41
N ARG A 212 3.04 22.69 9.78
CA ARG A 212 2.04 21.72 9.33
C ARG A 212 2.24 20.42 10.11
N PRO A 213 1.36 20.10 11.07
CA PRO A 213 1.50 18.91 11.92
C PRO A 213 1.69 17.62 11.13
N ASP A 214 0.96 17.45 10.02
CA ASP A 214 1.05 16.31 9.10
C ASP A 214 2.47 16.05 8.60
N LEU A 215 3.22 17.11 8.28
CA LEU A 215 4.61 16.99 7.82
C LEU A 215 5.56 16.64 8.97
N VAL A 216 5.33 17.19 10.16
CA VAL A 216 6.16 16.89 11.35
C VAL A 216 6.01 15.44 11.78
N PHE A 217 4.78 14.91 11.81
CA PHE A 217 4.54 13.49 12.11
C PHE A 217 5.16 12.57 11.04
N ALA A 218 5.04 12.92 9.75
CA ALA A 218 5.68 12.17 8.67
C ALA A 218 7.21 12.18 8.77
N GLU A 219 7.83 13.33 9.08
CA GLU A 219 9.27 13.43 9.29
C GLU A 219 9.73 12.65 10.54
N ALA A 220 8.97 12.67 11.63
CA ALA A 220 9.24 11.86 12.81
C ALA A 220 9.20 10.35 12.49
N ALA A 221 8.25 9.91 11.66
CA ALA A 221 8.16 8.52 11.20
C ALA A 221 9.39 8.08 10.39
N LEU A 222 9.92 8.95 9.51
CA LEU A 222 11.17 8.69 8.78
C LEU A 222 12.38 8.53 9.73
N LEU A 223 12.31 9.10 10.94
CA LEU A 223 13.34 8.99 11.98
C LEU A 223 13.12 7.85 12.97
N GLY A 224 12.00 7.12 12.86
CA GLY A 224 11.57 6.12 13.84
C GLY A 224 11.21 6.73 15.20
N LEU A 225 10.77 7.99 15.21
CA LEU A 225 10.36 8.76 16.39
C LEU A 225 8.85 9.03 16.41
N ASP A 226 8.10 8.49 15.46
CA ASP A 226 6.63 8.59 15.34
C ASP A 226 5.93 8.22 16.64
N ILE A 227 6.20 7.02 17.16
CA ILE A 227 5.56 6.54 18.40
C ILE A 227 5.99 7.38 19.61
N GLU A 228 7.25 7.79 19.68
CA GLU A 228 7.75 8.63 20.79
C GLU A 228 7.08 10.01 20.78
N LEU A 229 6.92 10.61 19.60
CA LEU A 229 6.23 11.88 19.42
C LEU A 229 4.75 11.77 19.76
N GLU A 230 4.03 10.80 19.21
CA GLU A 230 2.59 10.60 19.47
C GLU A 230 2.32 10.36 20.95
N THR A 231 3.08 9.47 21.60
CA THR A 231 2.92 9.21 23.04
C THR A 231 3.24 10.45 23.89
N ALA A 232 4.23 11.26 23.48
CA ALA A 232 4.53 12.52 24.16
C ALA A 232 3.41 13.57 23.98
N VAL A 233 2.81 13.65 22.78
CA VAL A 233 1.65 14.51 22.49
C VAL A 233 0.44 14.09 23.33
N VAL A 234 0.15 12.79 23.40
CA VAL A 234 -0.93 12.23 24.24
C VAL A 234 -0.70 12.56 25.70
N ALA A 235 0.50 12.28 26.23
CA ALA A 235 0.85 12.59 27.61
C ALA A 235 0.68 14.09 27.92
N ARG A 236 1.07 14.97 26.98
CA ARG A 236 0.91 16.41 27.12
C ARG A 236 -0.56 16.83 27.11
N ALA A 237 -1.37 16.29 26.21
CA ALA A 237 -2.81 16.55 26.16
C ALA A 237 -3.49 16.12 27.46
N LEU A 238 -3.20 14.91 27.96
CA LEU A 238 -3.73 14.38 29.22
C LEU A 238 -3.34 15.24 30.42
N SER A 239 -2.12 15.80 30.46
CA SER A 239 -1.71 16.70 31.54
C SER A 239 -2.52 18.01 31.63
N LEU A 240 -3.23 18.37 30.56
CA LEU A 240 -4.08 19.56 30.50
C LEU A 240 -5.55 19.27 30.84
N VAL A 241 -5.98 18.00 30.87
CA VAL A 241 -7.38 17.61 31.12
C VAL A 241 -7.93 18.15 32.45
N PRO A 242 -7.19 18.15 33.57
CA PRO A 242 -7.68 18.73 34.83
C PRO A 242 -7.93 20.25 34.78
N GLN A 243 -7.48 20.94 33.73
CA GLN A 243 -7.68 22.38 33.52
C GLN A 243 -8.86 22.67 32.59
N LEU A 244 -9.49 21.63 32.02
CA LEU A 244 -10.64 21.74 31.12
C LEU A 244 -11.95 21.56 31.90
N PRO A 245 -13.08 22.15 31.44
CA PRO A 245 -14.39 21.99 32.07
C PRO A 245 -14.76 20.52 32.29
N ASP A 246 -15.37 20.15 33.41
CA ASP A 246 -15.62 18.74 33.77
C ASP A 246 -16.64 18.01 32.89
N ASP A 247 -17.49 18.79 32.19
CA ASP A 247 -18.57 18.33 31.33
C ASP A 247 -18.15 18.05 29.88
N VAL A 248 -16.96 18.50 29.46
CA VAL A 248 -16.46 18.25 28.11
C VAL A 248 -15.59 17.00 28.04
N PHE A 249 -15.81 16.19 27.00
CA PHE A 249 -14.87 15.12 26.64
C PHE A 249 -13.63 15.70 25.95
N VAL A 250 -12.52 14.96 25.99
CA VAL A 250 -11.25 15.34 25.39
C VAL A 250 -10.82 14.25 24.44
N ALA A 251 -10.78 14.58 23.16
CA ALA A 251 -10.35 13.69 22.10
C ALA A 251 -8.87 13.90 21.76
N VAL A 252 -8.15 12.80 21.55
CA VAL A 252 -6.72 12.81 21.25
C VAL A 252 -6.43 11.86 20.11
N ASN A 253 -5.78 12.37 19.07
CA ASN A 253 -5.32 11.60 17.92
C ASN A 253 -4.17 10.66 18.30
N ILE A 254 -4.26 9.39 17.88
CA ILE A 254 -3.22 8.39 18.10
C ILE A 254 -3.29 7.27 17.05
N SER A 255 -2.15 6.86 16.50
CA SER A 255 -2.07 5.75 15.56
C SER A 255 -2.27 4.40 16.26
N PRO A 256 -2.76 3.36 15.55
CA PRO A 256 -2.84 2.00 16.09
C PRO A 256 -1.52 1.48 16.68
N SER A 257 -0.40 1.79 16.04
CA SER A 257 0.93 1.38 16.49
C SER A 257 1.33 2.05 17.80
N ALA A 258 1.00 3.33 17.97
CA ALA A 258 1.26 4.05 19.21
C ALA A 258 0.35 3.59 20.35
N VAL A 259 -0.92 3.24 20.08
CA VAL A 259 -1.84 2.67 21.10
C VAL A 259 -1.23 1.44 21.76
N LEU A 260 -0.65 0.54 20.96
CA LEU A 260 -0.03 -0.71 21.46
C LEU A 260 1.23 -0.48 22.29
N ARG A 261 1.93 0.66 22.13
CA ARG A 261 3.18 0.97 22.83
C ARG A 261 3.02 1.98 23.98
N THR A 262 1.82 2.50 24.17
CA THR A 262 1.55 3.51 25.20
C THR A 262 1.37 2.86 26.57
N GLU A 263 2.05 3.39 27.58
CA GLU A 263 1.92 2.96 28.98
C GLU A 263 0.65 3.57 29.62
N TRP A 264 -0.52 3.10 29.18
CA TRP A 264 -1.83 3.64 29.57
C TRP A 264 -2.06 3.69 31.08
N THR A 265 -1.54 2.73 31.84
CA THR A 265 -1.74 2.68 33.30
C THR A 265 -1.14 3.90 34.00
N GLU A 266 0.02 4.38 33.55
CA GLU A 266 0.68 5.55 34.13
C GLU A 266 -0.03 6.84 33.69
N LEU A 267 -0.34 6.96 32.39
CA LEU A 267 -0.98 8.16 31.85
C LEU A 267 -2.38 8.40 32.41
N LEU A 268 -3.15 7.33 32.65
CA LEU A 268 -4.51 7.42 33.17
C LEU A 268 -4.56 7.58 34.69
N ALA A 269 -3.44 7.57 35.41
CA ALA A 269 -3.42 7.64 36.87
C ALA A 269 -3.93 8.99 37.41
N ALA A 270 -3.82 10.06 36.63
CA ALA A 270 -4.13 11.44 37.04
C ALA A 270 -5.34 12.06 36.31
N VAL A 271 -6.05 11.28 35.49
CA VAL A 271 -7.16 11.76 34.64
C VAL A 271 -8.33 10.80 34.74
N ASP A 272 -9.56 11.31 34.74
CA ASP A 272 -10.76 10.48 34.61
C ASP A 272 -10.86 9.90 33.18
N PRO A 273 -10.70 8.58 33.00
CA PRO A 273 -10.68 7.99 31.66
C PRO A 273 -12.03 8.11 30.94
N SER A 274 -13.15 8.28 31.66
CA SER A 274 -14.48 8.46 31.05
C SER A 274 -14.61 9.73 30.20
N ARG A 275 -13.73 10.71 30.48
CA ARG A 275 -13.65 11.96 29.74
C ARG A 275 -12.83 11.85 28.46
N LEU A 276 -12.10 10.76 28.25
CA LEU A 276 -11.16 10.63 27.14
C LEU A 276 -11.77 9.89 25.95
N VAL A 277 -11.47 10.39 24.75
CA VAL A 277 -11.76 9.76 23.47
C VAL A 277 -10.44 9.58 22.71
N LEU A 278 -10.13 8.35 22.29
CA LEU A 278 -8.99 8.11 21.40
C LEU A 278 -9.48 8.16 19.95
N GLU A 279 -8.90 9.04 19.16
CA GLU A 279 -9.21 9.13 17.73
C GLU A 279 -8.16 8.33 16.98
N ILE A 280 -8.60 7.21 16.39
CA ILE A 280 -7.75 6.31 15.61
C ILE A 280 -7.83 6.71 14.14
N THR A 281 -6.66 6.94 13.55
CA THR A 281 -6.49 7.36 12.17
C THR A 281 -6.83 6.23 11.18
N GLU A 282 -7.65 6.50 10.16
CA GLU A 282 -8.00 5.52 9.11
C GLU A 282 -6.76 5.06 8.30
N HIS A 283 -5.82 5.97 8.06
CA HIS A 283 -4.74 5.79 7.07
C HIS A 283 -3.63 4.82 7.51
N ASP A 284 -3.61 4.41 8.78
CA ASP A 284 -2.59 3.50 9.32
C ASP A 284 -3.03 2.04 9.22
N ALA A 285 -2.21 1.22 8.54
CA ALA A 285 -2.47 -0.20 8.42
C ALA A 285 -2.34 -0.89 9.80
N VAL A 286 -3.43 -1.48 10.28
CA VAL A 286 -3.40 -2.30 11.50
C VAL A 286 -2.83 -3.67 11.16
N GLY A 287 -1.63 -3.96 11.67
CA GLY A 287 -0.97 -5.26 11.48
C GLY A 287 -1.61 -6.40 12.29
N ASN A 288 -2.29 -6.09 13.39
CA ASN A 288 -2.96 -7.07 14.25
C ASN A 288 -4.13 -6.41 15.02
N TYR A 289 -5.37 -6.63 14.56
CA TYR A 289 -6.56 -6.10 15.22
C TYR A 289 -6.82 -6.76 16.58
N ASP A 290 -6.53 -8.05 16.76
CA ASP A 290 -6.74 -8.74 18.05
C ASP A 290 -5.93 -8.08 19.18
N ALA A 291 -4.66 -7.75 18.91
CA ALA A 291 -3.81 -7.08 19.90
C ALA A 291 -4.26 -5.65 20.19
N LEU A 292 -4.78 -4.94 19.17
CA LEU A 292 -5.31 -3.59 19.33
C LEU A 292 -6.59 -3.60 20.17
N ASP A 293 -7.50 -4.53 19.88
CA ASP A 293 -8.74 -4.72 20.61
C ASP A 293 -8.50 -5.06 22.08
N GLU A 294 -7.52 -5.91 22.40
CA GLU A 294 -7.16 -6.21 23.79
C GLU A 294 -6.79 -4.94 24.59
N VAL A 295 -6.03 -4.03 23.97
CA VAL A 295 -5.64 -2.76 24.60
C VAL A 295 -6.83 -1.81 24.70
N LEU A 296 -7.61 -1.66 23.62
CA LEU A 296 -8.77 -0.79 23.58
C LEU A 296 -9.87 -1.24 24.55
N GLU A 297 -10.14 -2.53 24.69
CA GLU A 297 -11.08 -3.08 25.66
C GLU A 297 -10.61 -2.83 27.11
N ALA A 298 -9.31 -2.93 27.38
CA ALA A 298 -8.76 -2.58 28.69
C ALA A 298 -8.94 -1.07 29.00
N CYS A 299 -8.88 -0.21 27.99
CA CYS A 299 -9.16 1.22 28.10
C CYS A 299 -10.67 1.48 28.28
N ARG A 300 -11.53 0.84 27.48
CA ARG A 300 -13.00 0.93 27.59
C ARG A 300 -13.51 0.46 28.94
N ALA A 301 -12.93 -0.60 29.51
CA ALA A 301 -13.25 -1.07 30.86
C ALA A 301 -13.03 -0.01 31.95
N ARG A 302 -12.21 1.01 31.68
CA ARG A 302 -11.97 2.17 32.56
C ARG A 302 -12.83 3.38 32.21
N GLY A 303 -13.64 3.31 31.14
CA GLY A 303 -14.58 4.34 30.71
C GLY A 303 -14.17 5.10 29.44
N MET A 304 -12.97 4.88 28.90
CA MET A 304 -12.54 5.53 27.66
C MET A 304 -13.43 5.16 26.49
N ARG A 305 -13.52 6.08 25.52
CA ARG A 305 -14.22 5.90 24.26
C ARG A 305 -13.25 5.97 23.10
N VAL A 306 -13.66 5.47 21.95
CA VAL A 306 -12.90 5.42 20.72
C VAL A 306 -13.68 6.13 19.62
N ALA A 307 -12.97 6.92 18.84
CA ALA A 307 -13.44 7.49 17.59
C ALA A 307 -12.62 6.94 16.43
N VAL A 308 -13.25 6.80 15.27
CA VAL A 308 -12.52 6.64 14.00
C VAL A 308 -12.52 7.98 13.28
N ASP A 309 -11.32 8.40 12.89
CA ASP A 309 -11.07 9.68 12.20
C ASP A 309 -11.08 9.54 10.67
N ASP A 310 -11.33 10.65 9.97
CA ASP A 310 -11.27 10.79 8.51
C ASP A 310 -12.17 9.87 7.66
N VAL A 311 -13.25 9.32 8.22
CA VAL A 311 -14.11 8.35 7.52
C VAL A 311 -14.67 8.94 6.23
N GLY A 312 -14.23 8.34 5.11
CA GLY A 312 -14.70 8.67 3.76
C GLY A 312 -13.71 9.43 2.89
N ALA A 313 -12.50 9.71 3.39
CA ALA A 313 -11.38 10.18 2.57
C ALA A 313 -10.83 9.09 1.61
N GLY A 314 -11.15 7.80 1.85
CA GLY A 314 -10.67 6.64 1.07
C GLY A 314 -11.62 5.43 1.01
N PHE A 315 -11.14 4.31 0.43
CA PHE A 315 -11.91 3.07 0.20
C PHE A 315 -11.89 2.08 1.39
N SER A 316 -11.12 2.35 2.45
CA SER A 316 -10.83 1.41 3.55
C SER A 316 -11.63 1.66 4.84
N SER A 317 -12.36 2.78 4.91
CA SER A 317 -12.95 3.34 6.12
C SER A 317 -13.96 2.46 6.87
N PHE A 318 -14.91 1.84 6.18
CA PHE A 318 -16.00 1.10 6.84
C PHE A 318 -15.56 -0.23 7.46
N SER A 319 -14.55 -0.88 6.88
CA SER A 319 -13.96 -2.07 7.50
C SER A 319 -13.33 -1.70 8.83
N HIS A 320 -12.59 -0.58 8.89
CA HIS A 320 -11.97 -0.10 10.13
C HIS A 320 -13.00 0.26 11.21
N VAL A 321 -14.13 0.88 10.82
CA VAL A 321 -15.25 1.15 11.75
C VAL A 321 -15.89 -0.14 12.29
N LEU A 322 -16.03 -1.17 11.47
CA LEU A 322 -16.62 -2.44 11.90
C LEU A 322 -15.72 -3.22 12.85
N GLU A 323 -14.41 -3.21 12.62
CA GLU A 323 -13.44 -3.88 13.50
C GLU A 323 -13.32 -3.15 14.85
N LEU A 324 -13.14 -1.82 14.83
CA LEU A 324 -12.92 -1.06 16.07
C LEU A 324 -14.18 -0.89 16.92
N ALA A 325 -15.38 -1.02 16.34
CA ALA A 325 -16.66 -0.76 17.00
C ALA A 325 -16.68 0.57 17.81
N PRO A 326 -16.42 1.72 17.17
CA PRO A 326 -16.21 2.98 17.88
C PRO A 326 -17.50 3.58 18.42
N GLU A 327 -17.40 4.39 19.47
CA GLU A 327 -18.50 5.22 19.96
C GLU A 327 -18.72 6.46 19.09
N PHE A 328 -17.66 6.91 18.39
CA PHE A 328 -17.70 8.08 17.51
C PHE A 328 -17.16 7.80 16.11
N ILE A 329 -17.79 8.40 15.10
CA ILE A 329 -17.32 8.39 13.71
C ILE A 329 -17.19 9.82 13.26
N LYS A 330 -15.97 10.26 12.96
CA LYS A 330 -15.71 11.59 12.40
C LYS A 330 -15.70 11.45 10.88
N ILE A 331 -16.56 12.21 10.19
CA ILE A 331 -16.57 12.25 8.72
C ILE A 331 -15.68 13.39 8.23
N ASP A 332 -14.81 13.08 7.29
CA ASP A 332 -13.83 14.03 6.76
C ASP A 332 -14.50 15.24 6.08
N HIS A 333 -13.78 16.35 6.07
CA HIS A 333 -14.17 17.59 5.43
C HIS A 333 -14.52 17.40 3.93
N SER A 334 -13.97 16.39 3.25
CA SER A 334 -14.30 16.13 1.84
C SER A 334 -15.76 15.75 1.63
N ILE A 335 -16.44 15.18 2.64
CA ILE A 335 -17.88 14.88 2.63
C ILE A 335 -18.70 16.10 3.02
N THR A 336 -18.28 16.84 4.05
CA THR A 336 -19.05 17.96 4.60
C THR A 336 -18.95 19.22 3.74
N ARG A 337 -17.84 19.43 3.05
CA ARG A 337 -17.61 20.61 2.22
C ARG A 337 -18.66 20.71 1.10
N ASN A 338 -19.33 21.85 0.96
CA ASN A 338 -20.42 22.07 -0.01
C ASN A 338 -21.56 21.02 0.04
N ILE A 339 -21.79 20.37 1.19
CA ILE A 339 -22.85 19.36 1.33
C ILE A 339 -24.24 19.96 1.08
N ASP A 340 -24.45 21.24 1.39
CA ASP A 340 -25.67 21.99 1.07
C ASP A 340 -26.02 21.98 -0.42
N ALA A 341 -25.01 22.14 -1.28
CA ALA A 341 -25.17 22.21 -2.74
C ALA A 341 -25.09 20.85 -3.46
N ASP A 342 -24.64 19.79 -2.78
CA ASP A 342 -24.35 18.48 -3.39
C ASP A 342 -25.28 17.38 -2.82
N ASP A 343 -26.27 16.99 -3.62
CA ASP A 343 -27.20 15.91 -3.27
C ASP A 343 -26.47 14.59 -2.97
N ALA A 344 -25.40 14.25 -3.69
CA ALA A 344 -24.69 12.99 -3.48
C ALA A 344 -23.98 12.97 -2.12
N ARG A 345 -23.33 14.08 -1.74
CA ARG A 345 -22.72 14.24 -0.41
C ARG A 345 -23.77 14.19 0.70
N ARG A 346 -24.93 14.84 0.53
CA ARG A 346 -26.04 14.75 1.48
C ARG A 346 -26.52 13.33 1.71
N HIS A 347 -26.75 12.58 0.63
CA HIS A 347 -27.19 11.18 0.74
C HIS A 347 -26.10 10.28 1.34
N LEU A 348 -24.82 10.53 1.03
CA LEU A 348 -23.70 9.80 1.62
C LEU A 348 -23.60 10.05 3.12
N ALA A 349 -23.60 11.32 3.55
CA ALA A 349 -23.57 11.71 4.96
C ALA A 349 -24.78 11.12 5.74
N GLN A 350 -25.98 11.16 5.13
CA GLN A 350 -27.17 10.52 5.71
C GLN A 350 -27.00 9.01 5.85
N SER A 351 -26.43 8.34 4.83
CA SER A 351 -26.20 6.90 4.89
C SER A 351 -25.18 6.53 5.97
N ILE A 352 -24.14 7.35 6.16
CA ILE A 352 -23.15 7.19 7.25
C ILE A 352 -23.82 7.36 8.61
N ALA A 353 -24.64 8.41 8.79
CA ALA A 353 -25.39 8.65 10.02
C ALA A 353 -26.33 7.49 10.37
N GLU A 354 -27.04 6.94 9.38
CA GLU A 354 -27.91 5.79 9.57
C GLU A 354 -27.15 4.52 9.93
N PHE A 355 -26.02 4.27 9.27
CA PHE A 355 -25.16 3.14 9.57
C PHE A 355 -24.58 3.24 11.00
N ALA A 356 -24.04 4.41 11.36
CA ALA A 356 -23.54 4.68 12.70
C ALA A 356 -24.61 4.43 13.78
N ALA A 357 -25.82 4.93 13.57
CA ALA A 357 -26.93 4.71 14.49
C ALA A 357 -27.30 3.22 14.65
N GLN A 358 -27.17 2.41 13.59
CA GLN A 358 -27.45 0.96 13.66
C GLN A 358 -26.41 0.19 14.47
N ILE A 359 -25.15 0.64 14.47
CA ILE A 359 -24.08 0.05 15.28
C ILE A 359 -23.95 0.68 16.66
N GLY A 360 -24.69 1.76 16.93
CA GLY A 360 -24.68 2.47 18.22
C GLY A 360 -23.62 3.57 18.33
N ALA A 361 -23.02 4.00 17.22
CA ALA A 361 -22.04 5.08 17.15
C ALA A 361 -22.70 6.45 16.86
N ILE A 362 -22.04 7.53 17.29
CA ILE A 362 -22.44 8.91 17.03
C ILE A 362 -21.54 9.52 15.95
N VAL A 363 -22.16 10.17 14.95
CA VAL A 363 -21.40 10.84 13.88
C VAL A 363 -21.05 12.27 14.27
N ILE A 364 -19.82 12.67 13.97
CA ILE A 364 -19.30 14.04 14.09
C ILE A 364 -18.92 14.52 12.68
N ALA A 365 -19.48 15.65 12.25
CA ALA A 365 -19.13 16.26 10.96
C ALA A 365 -17.95 17.22 11.12
N GLU A 366 -16.85 16.98 10.42
CA GLU A 366 -15.68 17.87 10.45
C GLU A 366 -15.68 18.92 9.35
N GLY A 367 -14.88 19.97 9.52
CA GLY A 367 -14.66 20.96 8.48
C GLY A 367 -15.89 21.79 8.11
N VAL A 368 -16.85 21.98 9.02
CA VAL A 368 -17.99 22.87 8.80
C VAL A 368 -17.51 24.33 8.75
N GLU A 369 -17.65 24.98 7.58
CA GLU A 369 -17.16 26.34 7.31
C GLU A 369 -18.29 27.36 7.10
N THR A 370 -19.52 26.90 6.89
CA THR A 370 -20.69 27.75 6.62
C THR A 370 -21.97 27.30 7.32
N GLN A 371 -22.96 28.21 7.45
CA GLN A 371 -24.29 27.88 7.97
C GLN A 371 -25.01 26.83 7.10
N GLY A 372 -24.91 26.95 5.77
CA GLY A 372 -25.55 26.00 4.85
C GLY A 372 -25.05 24.57 5.06
N GLU A 373 -23.74 24.40 5.26
CA GLU A 373 -23.15 23.10 5.58
C GLU A 373 -23.66 22.58 6.94
N LEU A 374 -23.74 23.44 7.97
CA LEU A 374 -24.29 23.08 9.28
C LEU A 374 -25.75 22.61 9.20
N ASP A 375 -26.58 23.32 8.44
CA ASP A 375 -28.00 22.99 8.23
C ASP A 375 -28.14 21.65 7.50
N ALA A 376 -27.32 21.42 6.46
CA ALA A 376 -27.33 20.19 5.70
C ALA A 376 -26.78 18.98 6.50
N VAL A 377 -25.80 19.19 7.37
CA VAL A 377 -25.32 18.20 8.36
C VAL A 377 -26.45 17.82 9.32
N GLY A 378 -27.17 18.81 9.87
CA GLY A 378 -28.36 18.57 10.69
C GLY A 378 -29.45 17.82 9.94
N ALA A 379 -29.69 18.17 8.67
CA ALA A 379 -30.65 17.50 7.78
C ALA A 379 -30.29 16.05 7.48
N ALA A 380 -29.00 15.73 7.43
CA ALA A 380 -28.50 14.37 7.27
C ALA A 380 -28.70 13.50 8.53
N GLY A 381 -29.12 14.10 9.66
CA GLY A 381 -29.31 13.42 10.93
C GLY A 381 -28.02 13.29 11.75
N ILE A 382 -27.00 14.09 11.43
CA ILE A 382 -25.73 14.10 12.16
C ILE A 382 -25.89 15.03 13.37
N PRO A 383 -25.70 14.54 14.61
CA PRO A 383 -26.01 15.30 15.80
C PRO A 383 -24.90 16.31 16.17
N TRP A 384 -23.64 16.04 15.86
CA TRP A 384 -22.48 16.81 16.34
C TRP A 384 -21.60 17.31 15.18
N ALA A 385 -20.97 18.46 15.35
CA ALA A 385 -20.14 19.08 14.32
C ALA A 385 -18.94 19.85 14.89
N GLN A 386 -17.89 19.91 14.08
CA GLN A 386 -16.64 20.63 14.32
C GLN A 386 -16.22 21.35 13.04
N GLY A 387 -15.70 22.57 13.18
CA GLY A 387 -15.25 23.35 12.03
C GLY A 387 -15.05 24.82 12.36
N PHE A 388 -14.37 25.55 11.47
CA PHE A 388 -14.00 26.95 11.71
C PHE A 388 -15.19 27.90 11.77
N TYR A 389 -16.35 27.49 11.24
CA TYR A 389 -17.59 28.24 11.39
C TYR A 389 -18.07 28.28 12.86
N LEU A 390 -17.88 27.17 13.57
CA LEU A 390 -18.31 26.98 14.95
C LEU A 390 -17.24 27.45 15.92
N SER A 391 -16.01 26.95 15.77
CA SER A 391 -14.89 27.26 16.65
C SER A 391 -13.55 26.94 15.99
N ARG A 392 -12.57 27.84 16.13
CA ARG A 392 -11.20 27.63 15.69
C ARG A 392 -10.35 27.02 16.81
N PRO A 393 -9.29 26.25 16.48
CA PRO A 393 -8.33 25.77 17.47
C PRO A 393 -7.76 26.92 18.31
N LYS A 394 -7.78 26.76 19.63
CA LYS A 394 -7.36 27.80 20.59
C LYS A 394 -6.80 27.19 21.87
N SER A 395 -6.04 27.98 22.63
CA SER A 395 -5.54 27.54 23.93
C SER A 395 -6.68 27.35 24.94
N HIS A 396 -6.55 26.37 25.84
CA HIS A 396 -7.50 26.07 26.92
C HIS A 396 -7.85 27.29 27.79
N THR A 397 -6.97 28.27 27.88
CA THR A 397 -7.18 29.52 28.65
C THR A 397 -8.34 30.38 28.17
N HIS A 398 -8.80 30.19 26.93
CA HIS A 398 -9.91 30.94 26.34
C HIS A 398 -11.30 30.33 26.62
N GLY A 399 -11.35 29.14 27.25
CA GLY A 399 -12.58 28.38 27.46
C GLY A 399 -13.27 27.93 26.17
N PHE A 400 -14.39 27.21 26.30
CA PHE A 400 -15.15 26.65 25.17
C PHE A 400 -16.64 27.02 25.31
N PRO A 401 -17.02 28.26 24.96
CA PRO A 401 -18.42 28.68 25.02
C PRO A 401 -19.24 27.97 23.93
N ASP A 402 -20.54 27.89 24.16
CA ASP A 402 -21.50 27.38 23.18
C ASP A 402 -21.40 28.15 21.85
N GLY A 403 -21.62 27.42 20.76
CA GLY A 403 -21.66 27.93 19.40
C GLY A 403 -22.82 28.92 19.22
N ALA A 404 -22.52 30.06 18.60
CA ALA A 404 -23.53 31.07 18.28
C ALA A 404 -24.48 30.63 17.13
N ALA A 405 -24.10 29.59 16.39
CA ALA A 405 -24.84 29.03 15.27
C ALA A 405 -25.33 27.62 15.61
N VAL A 406 -26.59 27.35 15.27
CA VAL A 406 -27.23 26.03 15.33
C VAL A 406 -27.84 25.75 13.97
N ALA A 407 -28.01 24.48 13.62
CA ALA A 407 -28.74 24.12 12.41
C ALA A 407 -30.20 24.57 12.51
N GLU A 408 -30.75 25.05 11.40
CA GLU A 408 -32.16 25.43 11.35
C GLU A 408 -33.07 24.22 11.67
N PRO A 409 -34.10 24.39 12.54
CA PRO A 409 -35.03 23.31 12.84
C PRO A 409 -35.78 22.92 11.58
N ILE A 410 -35.56 21.69 11.13
CA ILE A 410 -36.38 21.10 10.08
C ILE A 410 -37.73 20.75 10.71
N ASP A 411 -38.83 21.17 10.07
CA ASP A 411 -40.19 20.78 10.45
C ASP A 411 -40.35 19.27 10.27
N GLN A 412 -39.91 18.50 11.27
CA GLN A 412 -40.11 17.08 11.36
C GLN A 412 -41.54 16.83 11.84
N SER A 413 -42.50 16.86 10.91
CA SER A 413 -43.80 16.26 11.15
C SER A 413 -43.62 14.79 11.57
N PRO A 414 -44.24 14.32 12.67
CA PRO A 414 -44.06 12.97 13.22
C PRO A 414 -44.84 11.92 12.42
N ALA A 415 -44.50 11.77 11.14
CA ALA A 415 -45.03 10.73 10.28
C ALA A 415 -43.91 10.18 9.40
N ILE A 416 -43.85 8.84 9.29
CA ILE A 416 -42.96 8.03 8.43
C ILE A 416 -41.68 7.50 9.13
N PHE A 417 -41.79 6.97 10.34
CA PHE A 417 -40.86 5.96 10.86
C PHE A 417 -41.48 4.56 10.72
N ASP A 418 -41.43 4.01 9.49
CA ASP A 418 -41.52 2.54 9.24
C ASP A 418 -41.26 2.22 7.74
N VAL A 419 -41.64 3.13 6.83
CA VAL A 419 -41.62 2.89 5.37
C VAL A 419 -40.28 3.26 4.69
N LEU A 420 -39.48 4.16 5.29
CA LEU A 420 -38.23 4.66 4.70
C LEU A 420 -37.02 3.74 4.93
N GLY A 421 -36.98 2.98 6.02
CA GLY A 421 -35.91 1.99 6.26
C GLY A 421 -35.90 0.87 5.23
N GLU A 422 -37.08 0.44 4.77
CA GLU A 422 -37.17 -0.58 3.71
C GLU A 422 -36.71 -0.05 2.36
N ARG A 423 -37.04 1.21 2.01
CA ARG A 423 -36.59 1.84 0.75
C ARG A 423 -35.11 2.18 0.75
N ARG A 424 -34.53 2.66 1.86
CA ARG A 424 -33.09 2.95 1.97
C ARG A 424 -32.26 1.67 1.96
N PHE A 425 -32.71 0.64 2.68
CA PHE A 425 -32.12 -0.69 2.57
C PHE A 425 -32.26 -1.25 1.15
N GLU A 426 -33.40 -1.07 0.48
CA GLU A 426 -33.55 -1.46 -0.93
C GLU A 426 -32.61 -0.69 -1.86
N LEU A 427 -32.37 0.59 -1.63
CA LEU A 427 -31.44 1.39 -2.44
C LEU A 427 -29.99 0.97 -2.19
N ALA A 428 -29.57 0.82 -0.94
CA ALA A 428 -28.23 0.34 -0.58
C ALA A 428 -27.98 -1.07 -1.13
N LEU A 429 -28.96 -1.97 -0.96
CA LEU A 429 -28.92 -3.29 -1.56
C LEU A 429 -28.82 -3.18 -3.09
N THR A 430 -29.71 -2.44 -3.75
CA THR A 430 -29.80 -2.37 -5.21
C THR A 430 -28.58 -1.74 -5.88
N HIS A 431 -28.00 -0.69 -5.28
CA HIS A 431 -26.91 0.09 -5.86
C HIS A 431 -25.51 -0.29 -5.36
N SER A 432 -25.39 -1.20 -4.38
CA SER A 432 -24.08 -1.68 -3.94
C SER A 432 -23.33 -2.41 -5.07
N PRO A 433 -22.04 -2.08 -5.29
CA PRO A 433 -21.19 -2.77 -6.26
C PRO A 433 -20.74 -4.16 -5.78
N ILE A 434 -20.88 -4.46 -4.48
CA ILE A 434 -20.50 -5.73 -3.84
C ILE A 434 -21.73 -6.65 -3.78
N GLY A 435 -21.55 -7.97 -3.88
CA GLY A 435 -22.66 -8.91 -3.76
C GLY A 435 -23.31 -8.84 -2.39
N MET A 436 -24.62 -8.59 -2.32
CA MET A 436 -25.34 -8.53 -1.05
C MET A 436 -26.62 -9.36 -1.08
N ALA A 437 -26.91 -10.02 0.04
CA ALA A 437 -28.14 -10.79 0.25
C ALA A 437 -28.74 -10.57 1.64
N VAL A 438 -30.08 -10.62 1.70
CA VAL A 438 -30.81 -10.94 2.92
C VAL A 438 -31.15 -12.42 2.86
N VAL A 439 -30.73 -13.15 3.89
CA VAL A 439 -30.87 -14.59 3.99
C VAL A 439 -31.76 -14.93 5.19
N GLY A 440 -32.73 -15.81 4.99
CA GLY A 440 -33.59 -16.31 6.06
C GLY A 440 -32.80 -17.13 7.08
N LEU A 441 -33.37 -17.35 8.26
CA LEU A 441 -32.73 -18.19 9.29
C LEU A 441 -32.55 -19.65 8.86
N ASP A 442 -33.30 -20.08 7.84
CA ASP A 442 -33.20 -21.39 7.18
C ASP A 442 -32.18 -21.41 6.03
N GLY A 443 -31.57 -20.27 5.70
CA GLY A 443 -30.61 -20.12 4.61
C GLY A 443 -31.22 -19.71 3.27
N THR A 444 -32.53 -19.47 3.19
CA THR A 444 -33.20 -19.05 1.94
C THR A 444 -32.81 -17.63 1.52
N PHE A 445 -32.55 -17.40 0.24
CA PHE A 445 -32.29 -16.05 -0.27
C PHE A 445 -33.60 -15.24 -0.37
N GLN A 446 -33.82 -14.34 0.58
CA GLN A 446 -35.03 -13.51 0.63
C GLN A 446 -34.91 -12.30 -0.31
N ARG A 447 -33.76 -11.63 -0.29
CA ARG A 447 -33.44 -10.49 -1.16
C ARG A 447 -32.00 -10.57 -1.63
N THR A 448 -31.74 -10.17 -2.86
CA THR A 448 -30.38 -10.14 -3.44
C THR A 448 -30.23 -8.93 -4.33
N ASN A 449 -29.01 -8.39 -4.42
CA ASN A 449 -28.72 -7.29 -5.31
C ASN A 449 -28.26 -7.74 -6.71
N ARG A 450 -28.07 -6.77 -7.61
CA ARG A 450 -27.64 -7.03 -8.99
C ARG A 450 -26.22 -7.58 -9.04
N ALA A 451 -25.31 -7.06 -8.21
CA ALA A 451 -23.93 -7.52 -8.14
C ALA A 451 -23.85 -9.02 -7.81
N LEU A 452 -24.57 -9.48 -6.78
CA LEU A 452 -24.57 -10.89 -6.38
C LEU A 452 -25.12 -11.81 -7.48
N ARG A 453 -26.23 -11.41 -8.11
CA ARG A 453 -26.84 -12.18 -9.21
C ARG A 453 -25.92 -12.28 -10.43
N ASN A 454 -25.22 -11.21 -10.76
CA ASN A 454 -24.25 -11.20 -11.86
C ASN A 454 -23.04 -12.09 -11.54
N MET A 455 -22.53 -12.00 -10.30
CA MET A 455 -21.39 -12.79 -9.81
C MET A 455 -21.68 -14.29 -9.88
N PHE A 456 -22.81 -14.74 -9.30
CA PHE A 456 -23.15 -16.17 -9.29
C PHE A 456 -23.83 -16.67 -10.57
N GLY A 457 -24.23 -15.78 -11.48
CA GLY A 457 -24.89 -16.14 -12.74
C GLY A 457 -26.36 -16.57 -12.59
N TYR A 458 -26.97 -16.44 -11.41
CA TYR A 458 -28.36 -16.79 -11.18
C TYR A 458 -29.31 -15.60 -11.44
N GLY A 459 -30.41 -15.87 -12.16
CA GLY A 459 -31.52 -14.92 -12.27
C GLY A 459 -32.26 -14.74 -10.94
N ARG A 460 -32.98 -13.62 -10.77
CA ARG A 460 -33.69 -13.27 -9.51
C ARG A 460 -34.62 -14.39 -9.01
N LYS A 461 -35.41 -15.00 -9.89
CA LYS A 461 -36.35 -16.08 -9.53
C LYS A 461 -35.63 -17.39 -9.18
N ALA A 462 -34.53 -17.69 -9.86
CA ALA A 462 -33.76 -18.90 -9.61
C ALA A 462 -33.08 -18.81 -8.24
N LEU A 463 -32.40 -17.69 -7.97
CA LEU A 463 -31.68 -17.50 -6.72
C LEU A 463 -32.61 -17.42 -5.50
N ALA A 464 -33.80 -16.82 -5.64
CA ALA A 464 -34.81 -16.77 -4.57
C ALA A 464 -35.45 -18.15 -4.25
N GLY A 465 -35.29 -19.14 -5.14
CA GLY A 465 -35.73 -20.52 -4.91
C GLY A 465 -34.65 -21.42 -4.33
N LEU A 466 -33.44 -20.89 -4.09
CA LEU A 466 -32.30 -21.62 -3.56
C LEU A 466 -31.97 -21.16 -2.14
N THR A 467 -31.18 -21.98 -1.45
CA THR A 467 -30.54 -21.62 -0.19
C THR A 467 -29.02 -21.47 -0.37
N PHE A 468 -28.34 -20.78 0.57
CA PHE A 468 -26.89 -20.65 0.48
C PHE A 468 -26.18 -22.01 0.58
N GLN A 469 -26.79 -22.98 1.28
CA GLN A 469 -26.25 -24.34 1.44
C GLN A 469 -26.17 -25.07 0.09
N GLU A 470 -27.11 -24.83 -0.82
CA GLU A 470 -27.14 -25.47 -2.15
C GLU A 470 -26.07 -24.92 -3.10
N ILE A 471 -25.58 -23.70 -2.85
CA ILE A 471 -24.58 -23.04 -3.69
C ILE A 471 -23.21 -22.90 -3.01
N THR A 472 -23.05 -23.41 -1.78
CA THR A 472 -21.76 -23.45 -1.08
C THR A 472 -21.05 -24.74 -1.46
N HIS A 473 -19.72 -24.68 -1.63
CA HIS A 473 -18.92 -25.87 -1.91
C HIS A 473 -19.00 -26.87 -0.75
N PRO A 474 -19.13 -28.20 -1.02
CA PRO A 474 -19.34 -29.21 0.03
C PRO A 474 -18.32 -29.18 1.17
N ASP A 475 -17.04 -29.01 0.84
CA ASP A 475 -15.94 -28.93 1.84
C ASP A 475 -16.06 -27.74 2.80
N ASP A 476 -16.74 -26.67 2.40
CA ASP A 476 -16.80 -25.41 3.17
C ASP A 476 -18.14 -25.27 3.92
N LEU A 477 -19.13 -26.12 3.62
CA LEU A 477 -20.49 -26.01 4.14
C LEU A 477 -20.57 -26.25 5.66
N ASP A 478 -19.87 -27.27 6.16
CA ASP A 478 -19.92 -27.62 7.59
C ASP A 478 -19.33 -26.49 8.46
N ALA A 479 -18.27 -25.84 7.97
CA ALA A 479 -17.65 -24.71 8.66
C ALA A 479 -18.60 -23.50 8.72
N ASP A 480 -19.26 -23.18 7.61
CA ASP A 480 -20.23 -22.07 7.56
C ASP A 480 -21.44 -22.32 8.50
N LEU A 481 -21.99 -23.53 8.49
CA LEU A 481 -23.11 -23.91 9.35
C LEU A 481 -22.75 -23.85 10.84
N ALA A 482 -21.51 -24.18 11.22
CA ALA A 482 -21.05 -24.05 12.59
C ALA A 482 -21.05 -22.58 13.07
N LEU A 483 -20.52 -21.66 12.25
CA LEU A 483 -20.49 -20.23 12.57
C LEU A 483 -21.89 -19.64 12.64
N LEU A 484 -22.78 -20.04 11.73
CA LEU A 484 -24.18 -19.62 11.73
C LEU A 484 -24.92 -20.11 12.99
N ALA A 485 -24.66 -21.34 13.45
CA ALA A 485 -25.25 -21.88 14.68
C ALA A 485 -24.80 -21.12 15.93
N GLU A 486 -23.55 -20.65 15.98
CA GLU A 486 -23.08 -19.79 17.06
C GLU A 486 -23.77 -18.42 17.05
N CYS A 487 -24.06 -17.85 15.86
CA CYS A 487 -24.84 -16.62 15.74
C CYS A 487 -26.25 -16.78 16.30
N LEU A 488 -26.94 -17.86 15.92
CA LEU A 488 -28.28 -18.15 16.43
C LEU A 488 -28.30 -18.43 17.94
N ALA A 489 -27.22 -19.01 18.47
CA ALA A 489 -27.05 -19.23 19.91
C ALA A 489 -26.71 -17.96 20.70
N GLY A 490 -26.52 -16.82 20.02
CA GLY A 490 -26.14 -15.55 20.64
C GLY A 490 -24.70 -15.50 21.13
N ARG A 491 -23.84 -16.45 20.71
CA ARG A 491 -22.41 -16.46 21.05
C ARG A 491 -21.60 -15.48 20.20
N ARG A 492 -22.14 -15.08 19.05
CA ARG A 492 -21.56 -14.09 18.13
C ARG A 492 -22.67 -13.36 17.37
N ARG A 493 -22.41 -12.14 16.90
CA ARG A 493 -23.39 -11.35 16.12
C ARG A 493 -23.05 -11.28 14.63
N THR A 494 -21.78 -11.50 14.29
CA THR A 494 -21.25 -11.47 12.92
C THR A 494 -20.19 -12.56 12.77
N TYR A 495 -19.93 -12.98 11.53
CA TYR A 495 -18.76 -13.76 11.19
C TYR A 495 -18.27 -13.45 9.78
N ARG A 496 -16.96 -13.63 9.58
CA ARG A 496 -16.32 -13.57 8.28
C ARG A 496 -15.66 -14.91 7.98
N MET A 497 -15.71 -15.34 6.72
CA MET A 497 -14.97 -16.50 6.26
C MET A 497 -14.67 -16.41 4.76
N ASP A 498 -13.52 -16.94 4.37
CA ASP A 498 -13.27 -17.26 2.97
C ASP A 498 -13.90 -18.60 2.65
N LYS A 499 -14.72 -18.66 1.61
CA LYS A 499 -15.27 -19.93 1.15
C LYS A 499 -15.54 -19.96 -0.34
N ARG A 500 -15.74 -21.16 -0.86
CA ARG A 500 -16.08 -21.39 -2.25
C ARG A 500 -17.59 -21.43 -2.45
N PHE A 501 -18.06 -20.68 -3.44
CA PHE A 501 -19.41 -20.79 -3.99
C PHE A 501 -19.39 -21.44 -5.37
N ILE A 502 -20.49 -22.11 -5.72
CA ILE A 502 -20.71 -22.74 -7.02
C ILE A 502 -21.69 -21.88 -7.82
N ALA A 503 -21.18 -21.26 -8.90
CA ALA A 503 -21.97 -20.46 -9.82
C ALA A 503 -22.94 -21.33 -10.65
N ALA A 504 -23.93 -20.68 -11.28
CA ALA A 504 -24.95 -21.35 -12.08
C ALA A 504 -24.41 -22.19 -13.26
N ASP A 505 -23.21 -21.86 -13.75
CA ASP A 505 -22.51 -22.59 -14.81
C ASP A 505 -21.50 -23.62 -14.29
N GLY A 506 -21.44 -23.82 -12.97
CA GLY A 506 -20.55 -24.77 -12.31
C GLY A 506 -19.15 -24.23 -11.99
N ARG A 507 -18.85 -22.96 -12.29
CA ARG A 507 -17.58 -22.35 -11.86
C ARG A 507 -17.50 -22.25 -10.34
N ILE A 508 -16.31 -22.49 -9.82
CA ILE A 508 -15.98 -22.26 -8.42
C ILE A 508 -15.51 -20.81 -8.26
N LEU A 509 -16.16 -20.08 -7.36
CA LEU A 509 -15.82 -18.71 -7.01
C LEU A 509 -15.28 -18.70 -5.59
N TRP A 510 -14.07 -18.18 -5.40
CA TRP A 510 -13.55 -17.86 -4.08
C TRP A 510 -14.15 -16.54 -3.64
N CYS A 511 -14.89 -16.58 -2.52
CA CYS A 511 -15.52 -15.40 -1.99
C CYS A 511 -15.12 -15.16 -0.55
N ASP A 512 -14.86 -13.90 -0.26
CA ASP A 512 -14.83 -13.36 1.08
C ASP A 512 -16.28 -13.07 1.50
N LEU A 513 -16.76 -13.81 2.50
CA LEU A 513 -18.12 -13.75 3.01
C LEU A 513 -18.13 -13.09 4.38
N THR A 514 -18.91 -12.02 4.53
CA THR A 514 -19.26 -11.42 5.82
C THR A 514 -20.75 -11.60 6.07
N VAL A 515 -21.12 -12.10 7.25
CA VAL A 515 -22.51 -12.37 7.64
C VAL A 515 -22.83 -11.70 8.96
N VAL A 516 -23.88 -10.87 8.97
CA VAL A 516 -24.38 -10.20 10.18
C VAL A 516 -25.77 -10.71 10.51
N LEU A 517 -26.01 -11.08 11.77
CA LEU A 517 -27.35 -11.42 12.25
C LEU A 517 -28.14 -10.15 12.59
N VAL A 518 -29.28 -9.95 11.94
CA VAL A 518 -30.22 -8.87 12.25
C VAL A 518 -31.23 -9.35 13.28
N GLN A 519 -31.32 -8.62 14.39
CA GLN A 519 -32.24 -8.92 15.50
C GLN A 519 -33.48 -8.01 15.46
N GLY A 520 -34.63 -8.58 15.80
CA GLY A 520 -35.87 -7.85 16.01
C GLY A 520 -36.05 -7.38 17.46
N PRO A 521 -37.20 -6.76 17.78
CA PRO A 521 -37.53 -6.34 19.14
C PRO A 521 -37.41 -7.51 20.13
N ARG A 522 -36.79 -7.26 21.30
CA ARG A 522 -36.49 -8.28 22.34
C ARG A 522 -35.43 -9.32 21.94
N ASN A 523 -34.44 -8.93 21.12
CA ASN A 523 -33.24 -9.73 20.83
C ASN A 523 -33.54 -11.06 20.09
N GLN A 524 -34.64 -11.11 19.34
CA GLN A 524 -35.02 -12.31 18.56
C GLN A 524 -34.35 -12.30 17.17
N PRO A 525 -33.67 -13.39 16.75
CA PRO A 525 -33.10 -13.50 15.40
C PRO A 525 -34.18 -13.31 14.32
N ARG A 526 -33.93 -12.48 13.30
CA ARG A 526 -34.88 -12.21 12.21
C ARG A 526 -34.40 -12.71 10.85
N CYS A 527 -33.19 -12.32 10.47
CA CYS A 527 -32.55 -12.70 9.22
C CYS A 527 -31.04 -12.43 9.29
N PHE A 528 -30.32 -12.90 8.29
CA PHE A 528 -28.92 -12.57 8.08
C PHE A 528 -28.78 -11.58 6.93
N VAL A 529 -27.83 -10.66 7.04
CA VAL A 529 -27.35 -9.84 5.93
C VAL A 529 -25.96 -10.31 5.57
N SER A 530 -25.78 -10.73 4.33
CA SER A 530 -24.52 -11.26 3.82
C SER A 530 -23.93 -10.32 2.78
N GLN A 531 -22.64 -10.01 2.92
CA GLN A 531 -21.82 -9.37 1.90
C GLN A 531 -20.84 -10.40 1.33
N ILE A 532 -20.72 -10.43 0.01
CA ILE A 532 -20.00 -11.46 -0.74
C ILE A 532 -19.15 -10.74 -1.78
N LEU A 533 -17.84 -10.82 -1.61
CA LEU A 533 -16.87 -10.27 -2.54
C LEU A 533 -16.15 -11.41 -3.27
N ASP A 534 -16.12 -11.36 -4.60
CA ASP A 534 -15.36 -12.31 -5.41
C ASP A 534 -13.87 -11.94 -5.39
N VAL A 535 -13.08 -12.78 -4.73
CA VAL A 535 -11.63 -12.64 -4.60
C VAL A 535 -10.88 -13.65 -5.48
N THR A 536 -11.58 -14.32 -6.40
CA THR A 536 -11.01 -15.37 -7.27
C THR A 536 -9.85 -14.83 -8.10
N ALA A 537 -10.02 -13.65 -8.71
CA ALA A 537 -8.98 -13.06 -9.56
C ALA A 537 -7.72 -12.72 -8.77
N GLU A 538 -7.86 -12.13 -7.58
CA GLU A 538 -6.71 -11.76 -6.76
C GLU A 538 -6.02 -12.99 -6.17
N ARG A 539 -6.77 -13.99 -5.67
CA ARG A 539 -6.18 -15.25 -5.21
C ARG A 539 -5.42 -15.99 -6.31
N MET A 540 -5.96 -16.01 -7.54
CA MET A 540 -5.26 -16.62 -8.67
C MET A 540 -4.02 -15.81 -9.08
N ARG A 541 -4.07 -14.47 -8.98
CA ARG A 541 -2.94 -13.59 -9.28
C ARG A 541 -1.84 -13.70 -8.22
N GLU A 542 -2.21 -13.78 -6.95
CA GLU A 542 -1.31 -14.01 -5.82
C GLU A 542 -0.64 -15.38 -5.96
N ALA A 543 -1.41 -16.45 -6.20
CA ALA A 543 -0.86 -17.78 -6.45
C ALA A 543 0.10 -17.80 -7.66
N GLU A 544 -0.25 -17.06 -8.72
CA GLU A 544 0.61 -16.92 -9.91
C GLU A 544 1.87 -16.09 -9.62
N LEU A 545 1.78 -15.02 -8.82
CA LEU A 545 2.92 -14.22 -8.39
C LEU A 545 3.85 -15.02 -7.48
N THR A 546 3.32 -15.79 -6.52
CA THR A 546 4.10 -16.71 -5.69
C THR A 546 4.79 -17.77 -6.57
N ARG A 547 4.09 -18.31 -7.57
CA ARG A 547 4.66 -19.24 -8.53
C ARG A 547 5.77 -18.59 -9.36
N GLN A 548 5.58 -17.37 -9.88
CA GLN A 548 6.59 -16.64 -10.66
C GLN A 548 7.78 -16.17 -9.79
N ALA A 549 7.54 -15.83 -8.53
CA ALA A 549 8.58 -15.44 -7.59
C ALA A 549 9.49 -16.61 -7.19
N THR A 550 9.02 -17.86 -7.34
CA THR A 550 9.76 -19.05 -6.91
C THR A 550 10.16 -20.00 -8.03
N THR A 551 9.56 -19.90 -9.22
CA THR A 551 9.82 -20.81 -10.36
C THR A 551 10.30 -20.08 -11.60
N ASP A 552 11.15 -20.74 -12.40
CA ASP A 552 11.60 -20.26 -13.70
C ASP A 552 10.53 -20.53 -14.77
N THR A 553 10.14 -19.49 -15.50
CA THR A 553 9.01 -19.52 -16.44
C THR A 553 9.23 -20.41 -17.65
N LEU A 554 10.50 -20.69 -18.01
CA LEU A 554 10.83 -21.55 -19.13
C LEU A 554 10.92 -23.03 -18.71
N THR A 555 11.65 -23.32 -17.64
CA THR A 555 12.03 -24.70 -17.27
C THR A 555 11.13 -25.32 -16.19
N SER A 556 10.29 -24.52 -15.53
CA SER A 556 9.48 -24.92 -14.36
C SER A 556 10.29 -25.40 -13.15
N LEU A 557 11.62 -25.22 -13.16
CA LEU A 557 12.48 -25.43 -11.99
C LEU A 557 12.35 -24.27 -11.00
N ALA A 558 12.99 -24.38 -9.84
CA ALA A 558 13.17 -23.22 -8.96
C ALA A 558 13.95 -22.11 -9.70
N ASN A 559 13.61 -20.85 -9.47
CA ASN A 559 14.38 -19.73 -10.00
C ASN A 559 15.52 -19.36 -9.04
N ARG A 560 16.34 -18.38 -9.43
CA ARG A 560 17.45 -17.87 -8.61
C ARG A 560 17.00 -17.40 -7.22
N SER A 561 15.86 -16.73 -7.10
CA SER A 561 15.34 -16.24 -5.81
C SER A 561 14.95 -17.38 -4.88
N ALA A 562 14.27 -18.42 -5.36
CA ALA A 562 13.95 -19.61 -4.57
C ALA A 562 15.20 -20.38 -4.13
N ALA A 563 16.19 -20.50 -5.02
CA ALA A 563 17.47 -21.10 -4.68
C ALA A 563 18.21 -20.30 -3.59
N TRP A 564 18.23 -18.97 -3.71
CA TRP A 564 18.82 -18.09 -2.71
C TRP A 564 18.15 -18.23 -1.33
N GLY A 565 16.81 -18.17 -1.29
CA GLY A 565 16.07 -18.36 -0.04
C GLY A 565 16.30 -19.73 0.61
N ARG A 566 16.50 -20.79 -0.19
CA ARG A 566 16.88 -22.11 0.33
C ARG A 566 18.28 -22.10 0.97
N LEU A 567 19.24 -21.37 0.39
CA LEU A 567 20.58 -21.23 0.96
C LEU A 567 20.56 -20.44 2.26
N GLU A 568 19.79 -19.35 2.33
CA GLU A 568 19.61 -18.57 3.57
C GLU A 568 19.00 -19.42 4.69
N GLN A 569 18.03 -20.27 4.37
CA GLN A 569 17.45 -21.21 5.34
C GLN A 569 18.47 -22.22 5.87
N LEU A 570 19.31 -22.78 4.99
CA LEU A 570 20.32 -23.77 5.37
C LEU A 570 21.47 -23.13 6.16
N ASP A 571 21.91 -21.92 5.77
CA ASP A 571 22.95 -21.14 6.46
C ASP A 571 22.48 -20.70 7.84
N ALA A 572 21.23 -20.23 7.98
CA ALA A 572 20.64 -19.86 9.26
C ALA A 572 20.47 -21.05 10.22
N ALA A 573 20.25 -22.25 9.69
CA ALA A 573 20.18 -23.49 10.47
C ALA A 573 21.57 -24.05 10.83
N ASP A 574 22.64 -23.58 10.19
CA ASP A 574 23.99 -24.18 10.20
C ASP A 574 23.98 -25.67 9.75
N ASP A 575 22.96 -26.07 9.00
CA ASP A 575 22.81 -27.38 8.39
C ASP A 575 23.65 -27.39 7.11
N GLY A 576 24.92 -27.79 7.22
CA GLY A 576 25.86 -27.76 6.10
C GLY A 576 25.29 -28.30 4.78
N TYR A 577 25.65 -27.66 3.66
CA TYR A 577 25.06 -27.91 2.35
C TYR A 577 26.11 -28.02 1.23
N GLY A 578 25.78 -28.78 0.20
CA GLY A 578 26.57 -28.93 -1.01
C GLY A 578 26.00 -28.16 -2.20
N LEU A 579 26.87 -27.56 -3.01
CA LEU A 579 26.51 -26.82 -4.22
C LEU A 579 27.16 -27.46 -5.45
N LEU A 580 26.36 -27.69 -6.50
CA LEU A 580 26.85 -27.98 -7.83
C LEU A 580 26.39 -26.88 -8.79
N PHE A 581 27.34 -26.12 -9.32
CA PHE A 581 27.11 -25.07 -10.29
C PHE A 581 27.37 -25.62 -11.70
N CYS A 582 26.37 -25.53 -12.57
CA CYS A 582 26.32 -26.24 -13.84
C CYS A 582 26.16 -25.25 -15.00
N ASP A 583 26.98 -25.37 -16.04
CA ASP A 583 26.91 -24.52 -17.25
C ASP A 583 26.93 -25.39 -18.51
N ILE A 584 26.07 -25.05 -19.48
CA ILE A 584 26.00 -25.70 -20.79
C ILE A 584 27.08 -25.16 -21.73
N GLU A 585 28.03 -26.01 -22.11
CA GLU A 585 29.08 -25.59 -23.04
C GLU A 585 28.53 -25.18 -24.41
N LYS A 586 29.02 -24.02 -24.90
CA LYS A 586 28.71 -23.49 -26.24
C LYS A 586 27.22 -23.24 -26.49
N PHE A 587 26.42 -23.02 -25.44
CA PHE A 587 25.00 -22.70 -25.59
C PHE A 587 24.73 -21.54 -26.55
N LYS A 588 25.51 -20.46 -26.47
CA LYS A 588 25.43 -19.33 -27.42
C LYS A 588 25.56 -19.78 -28.88
N SER A 589 26.51 -20.66 -29.18
CA SER A 589 26.70 -21.18 -30.55
C SER A 589 25.51 -22.03 -31.02
N ILE A 590 24.80 -22.69 -30.10
CA ILE A 590 23.57 -23.42 -30.40
C ILE A 590 22.45 -22.43 -30.78
N ASN A 591 22.27 -21.38 -29.98
CA ASN A 591 21.32 -20.30 -30.29
C ASN A 591 21.62 -19.62 -31.62
N ASP A 592 22.88 -19.28 -31.89
CA ASP A 592 23.30 -18.61 -33.12
C ASP A 592 23.05 -19.48 -34.37
N ARG A 593 23.20 -20.81 -34.23
CA ARG A 593 23.10 -21.76 -35.35
C ARG A 593 21.67 -22.28 -35.59
N HIS A 594 20.89 -22.44 -34.53
CA HIS A 594 19.58 -23.11 -34.57
C HIS A 594 18.41 -22.24 -34.08
N GLY A 595 18.69 -21.01 -33.65
CA GLY A 595 17.71 -20.03 -33.15
C GLY A 595 17.40 -20.18 -31.67
N HIS A 596 16.90 -19.10 -31.06
CA HIS A 596 16.58 -19.06 -29.62
C HIS A 596 15.56 -20.11 -29.18
N ARG A 597 14.57 -20.44 -30.03
CA ARG A 597 13.60 -21.50 -29.75
C ARG A 597 14.26 -22.88 -29.56
N ALA A 598 15.31 -23.17 -30.33
CA ALA A 598 16.07 -24.41 -30.17
C ALA A 598 16.85 -24.43 -28.85
N GLY A 599 17.38 -23.28 -28.41
CA GLY A 599 17.97 -23.14 -27.08
C GLY A 599 16.96 -23.29 -25.95
N ASP A 600 15.75 -22.74 -26.11
CA ASP A 600 14.67 -22.89 -25.13
C ASP A 600 14.25 -24.35 -24.96
N GLU A 601 14.04 -25.07 -26.07
CA GLU A 601 13.74 -26.51 -26.07
C GLU A 601 14.89 -27.32 -25.41
N LEU A 602 16.13 -26.92 -25.65
CA LEU A 602 17.31 -27.52 -25.02
C LEU A 602 17.33 -27.32 -23.51
N LEU A 603 17.06 -26.11 -23.03
CA LEU A 603 17.02 -25.77 -21.60
C LEU A 603 15.92 -26.55 -20.87
N VAL A 604 14.74 -26.69 -21.49
CA VAL A 604 13.62 -27.48 -20.93
C VAL A 604 14.00 -28.95 -20.78
N GLU A 605 14.63 -29.54 -21.79
CA GLU A 605 15.03 -30.96 -21.73
C GLU A 605 16.18 -31.19 -20.75
N ILE A 606 17.14 -30.26 -20.65
CA ILE A 606 18.21 -30.33 -19.65
C ILE A 606 17.64 -30.21 -18.24
N ALA A 607 16.73 -29.27 -18.00
CA ALA A 607 16.05 -29.13 -16.72
C ALA A 607 15.33 -30.42 -16.31
N ARG A 608 14.61 -31.06 -17.24
CA ARG A 608 13.95 -32.35 -17.00
C ARG A 608 14.95 -33.45 -16.63
N ARG A 609 16.09 -33.53 -17.32
CA ARG A 609 17.14 -34.51 -17.03
C ARG A 609 17.85 -34.25 -15.70
N LEU A 610 18.11 -32.99 -15.38
CA LEU A 610 18.69 -32.58 -14.10
C LEU A 610 17.78 -32.98 -12.95
N LEU A 611 16.48 -32.67 -13.04
CA LEU A 611 15.51 -33.04 -12.03
C LEU A 611 15.42 -34.57 -11.85
N ALA A 612 15.44 -35.33 -12.95
CA ALA A 612 15.45 -36.79 -12.92
C ALA A 612 16.76 -37.39 -12.35
N ALA A 613 17.90 -36.72 -12.54
CA ALA A 613 19.19 -37.17 -12.04
C ALA A 613 19.40 -36.81 -10.57
N VAL A 614 18.83 -35.70 -10.09
CA VAL A 614 18.93 -35.25 -8.69
C VAL A 614 17.90 -35.96 -7.82
N GLN A 615 16.68 -36.19 -8.31
CA GLN A 615 15.59 -36.83 -7.56
C GLN A 615 15.38 -36.14 -6.20
N ASP A 616 15.35 -36.90 -5.11
CA ASP A 616 15.13 -36.39 -3.75
C ASP A 616 16.44 -35.89 -3.08
N ASP A 617 17.59 -35.96 -3.76
CA ASP A 617 18.90 -35.59 -3.20
C ASP A 617 19.12 -34.06 -3.15
N GLY A 618 18.20 -33.23 -3.66
CA GLY A 618 18.36 -31.79 -3.62
C GLY A 618 17.39 -30.94 -4.44
N LEU A 619 17.51 -29.62 -4.30
CA LEU A 619 16.80 -28.62 -5.09
C LEU A 619 17.56 -28.34 -6.39
N VAL A 620 16.87 -28.35 -7.53
CA VAL A 620 17.41 -27.92 -8.83
C VAL A 620 16.81 -26.58 -9.22
N ALA A 621 17.66 -25.61 -9.51
CA ALA A 621 17.27 -24.27 -9.91
C ALA A 621 17.96 -23.83 -11.19
N ARG A 622 17.27 -23.01 -11.99
CA ARG A 622 17.91 -22.26 -13.09
C ARG A 622 18.44 -20.94 -12.53
N TRP A 623 19.76 -20.79 -12.53
CA TRP A 623 20.44 -19.66 -11.91
C TRP A 623 20.44 -18.42 -12.81
N GLY A 624 20.55 -18.62 -14.13
CA GLY A 624 20.43 -17.57 -15.14
C GLY A 624 20.90 -18.07 -16.51
N GLY A 625 20.27 -17.64 -17.60
CA GLY A 625 20.70 -18.02 -18.95
C GLY A 625 20.77 -19.55 -19.16
N ASP A 626 21.98 -20.06 -19.31
CA ASP A 626 22.39 -21.47 -19.48
C ASP A 626 22.97 -22.11 -18.21
N GLU A 627 22.88 -21.43 -17.07
CA GLU A 627 23.41 -21.86 -15.78
C GLU A 627 22.32 -22.48 -14.88
N PHE A 628 22.67 -23.57 -14.20
CA PHE A 628 21.84 -24.26 -13.22
C PHE A 628 22.59 -24.43 -11.90
N LEU A 629 21.87 -24.30 -10.79
CA LEU A 629 22.38 -24.54 -9.46
C LEU A 629 21.65 -25.74 -8.84
N ILE A 630 22.41 -26.64 -8.23
CA ILE A 630 21.86 -27.76 -7.46
C ILE A 630 22.32 -27.61 -6.01
N ILE A 631 21.36 -27.67 -5.09
CA ILE A 631 21.57 -27.55 -3.64
C ILE A 631 21.22 -28.89 -3.01
N THR A 632 22.16 -29.51 -2.33
CA THR A 632 22.00 -30.84 -1.69
C THR A 632 22.42 -30.77 -0.23
N ASP A 633 21.92 -31.69 0.59
CA ASP A 633 22.37 -31.94 1.96
C ASP A 633 23.73 -32.66 2.02
N THR A 634 24.24 -33.13 0.88
CA THR A 634 25.50 -33.84 0.77
C THR A 634 26.69 -32.86 0.84
N VAL A 635 27.46 -32.93 1.93
CA VAL A 635 28.62 -32.05 2.17
C VAL A 635 29.99 -32.70 1.93
N ASP A 636 30.05 -34.01 1.73
CA ASP A 636 31.33 -34.72 1.53
C ASP A 636 31.73 -34.76 0.05
N ASP A 637 33.04 -34.69 -0.21
CA ASP A 637 33.57 -34.62 -1.58
C ASP A 637 33.26 -35.88 -2.39
N ARG A 638 33.06 -37.03 -1.75
CA ARG A 638 32.78 -38.30 -2.45
C ARG A 638 31.31 -38.33 -2.89
N GLY A 639 30.40 -37.93 -2.02
CA GLY A 639 28.97 -37.79 -2.34
C GLY A 639 28.73 -36.75 -3.44
N LEU A 640 29.35 -35.57 -3.32
CA LEU A 640 29.26 -34.54 -4.36
C LEU A 640 29.83 -35.01 -5.71
N ALA A 641 30.95 -35.73 -5.72
CA ALA A 641 31.51 -36.29 -6.94
C ALA A 641 30.59 -37.35 -7.58
N ALA A 642 29.98 -38.23 -6.77
CA ALA A 642 29.03 -39.23 -7.26
C ALA A 642 27.78 -38.58 -7.88
N LEU A 643 27.26 -37.52 -7.26
CA LEU A 643 26.14 -36.74 -7.79
C LEU A 643 26.52 -36.05 -9.11
N THR A 644 27.71 -35.44 -9.18
CA THR A 644 28.25 -34.87 -10.43
C THR A 644 28.36 -35.90 -11.54
N ASP A 645 28.90 -37.10 -11.26
CA ASP A 645 29.05 -38.17 -12.25
C ASP A 645 27.70 -38.69 -12.76
N ARG A 646 26.70 -38.76 -11.87
CA ARG A 646 25.33 -39.16 -12.22
C ARG A 646 24.69 -38.13 -13.15
N ILE A 647 24.73 -36.85 -12.79
CA ILE A 647 24.21 -35.73 -13.59
C ILE A 647 24.89 -35.70 -14.96
N THR A 648 26.22 -35.70 -14.98
CA THR A 648 27.01 -35.64 -16.22
C THR A 648 26.72 -36.85 -17.10
N GLY A 649 26.61 -38.04 -16.50
CA GLY A 649 26.26 -39.27 -17.19
C GLY A 649 24.87 -39.22 -17.83
N GLU A 650 23.83 -38.80 -17.09
CA GLU A 650 22.46 -38.71 -17.63
C GLU A 650 22.35 -37.69 -18.77
N ILE A 651 23.03 -36.54 -18.64
CA ILE A 651 22.93 -35.47 -19.63
C ILE A 651 23.73 -35.80 -20.89
N GLN A 652 24.94 -36.35 -20.75
CA GLN A 652 25.85 -36.57 -21.88
C GLN A 652 25.63 -37.92 -22.59
N ARG A 653 24.94 -38.90 -21.99
CA ARG A 653 24.73 -40.24 -22.58
C ARG A 653 23.89 -40.23 -23.86
N THR A 654 22.93 -39.33 -23.98
CA THR A 654 22.00 -39.30 -25.12
C THR A 654 21.93 -37.91 -25.72
N ARG A 655 22.01 -37.83 -27.05
CA ARG A 655 21.78 -36.56 -27.76
C ARG A 655 20.38 -36.05 -27.47
N ILE A 656 20.23 -34.74 -27.32
CA ILE A 656 18.93 -34.11 -27.15
C ILE A 656 18.32 -33.93 -28.54
N THR A 657 17.18 -34.58 -28.78
CA THR A 657 16.44 -34.45 -30.03
C THR A 657 15.42 -33.33 -29.87
N LEU A 658 15.58 -32.25 -30.63
CA LEU A 658 14.64 -31.13 -30.66
C LEU A 658 13.35 -31.50 -31.41
N ALA A 659 12.29 -30.71 -31.25
CA ALA A 659 11.02 -30.95 -31.95
C ALA A 659 11.17 -30.92 -33.50
N SER A 660 12.22 -30.25 -34.00
CA SER A 660 12.60 -30.22 -35.41
C SER A 660 13.29 -31.50 -35.91
N GLY A 661 13.55 -32.48 -35.04
CA GLY A 661 14.28 -33.72 -35.35
C GLY A 661 15.80 -33.57 -35.35
N ILE A 662 16.33 -32.40 -34.97
CA ILE A 662 17.77 -32.16 -34.86
C ILE A 662 18.30 -32.77 -33.56
N GLU A 663 19.36 -33.57 -33.66
CA GLU A 663 20.05 -34.12 -32.51
C GLU A 663 21.27 -33.26 -32.11
N ILE A 664 21.27 -32.74 -30.89
CA ILE A 664 22.33 -31.88 -30.36
C ILE A 664 23.10 -32.64 -29.26
N PRO A 665 24.44 -32.79 -29.40
CA PRO A 665 25.27 -33.23 -28.29
C PRO A 665 25.41 -32.09 -27.27
N VAL A 666 25.18 -32.39 -26.00
CA VAL A 666 25.31 -31.42 -24.90
C VAL A 666 26.44 -31.85 -23.98
N VAL A 667 27.29 -30.89 -23.61
CA VAL A 667 28.32 -31.05 -22.60
C VAL A 667 28.00 -30.06 -21.48
N LEU A 668 27.82 -30.59 -20.28
CA LEU A 668 27.68 -29.79 -19.06
C LEU A 668 29.03 -29.72 -18.34
N THR A 669 29.47 -28.51 -17.99
CA THR A 669 30.57 -28.31 -17.04
C THR A 669 29.96 -28.15 -15.64
N VAL A 670 30.51 -28.84 -14.63
CA VAL A 670 29.99 -28.81 -13.26
C VAL A 670 31.10 -28.44 -12.28
N GLY A 671 30.95 -27.34 -11.57
CA GLY A 671 31.76 -26.98 -10.41
C GLY A 671 31.08 -27.40 -9.12
N ARG A 672 31.87 -27.74 -8.10
CA ARG A 672 31.36 -28.24 -6.82
C ARG A 672 32.01 -27.54 -5.64
N ALA A 673 31.21 -27.22 -4.64
CA ALA A 673 31.68 -26.72 -3.35
C ALA A 673 30.76 -27.22 -2.24
N ALA A 674 31.23 -27.18 -0.99
CA ALA A 674 30.44 -27.50 0.18
C ALA A 674 30.66 -26.45 1.26
N HIS A 675 29.59 -26.18 2.02
CA HIS A 675 29.62 -25.54 3.31
C HIS A 675 29.44 -26.62 4.38
N ARG A 676 30.32 -26.67 5.38
CA ARG A 676 30.16 -27.54 6.55
C ARG A 676 29.77 -26.68 7.74
N SER A 677 28.93 -27.24 8.62
CA SER A 677 28.58 -26.60 9.90
C SER A 677 29.85 -26.06 10.60
N GLY A 678 29.80 -24.78 10.98
CA GLY A 678 30.93 -24.09 11.61
C GLY A 678 32.07 -23.65 10.68
N ASP A 679 31.95 -23.77 9.35
CA ASP A 679 32.95 -23.27 8.39
C ASP A 679 33.07 -21.74 8.38
N GLY A 680 32.03 -21.01 8.86
CA GLY A 680 31.99 -19.55 8.95
C GLY A 680 32.08 -18.82 7.61
N ARG A 681 31.90 -19.52 6.49
CA ARG A 681 31.92 -18.96 5.13
C ARG A 681 30.52 -18.49 4.76
N SER A 682 30.41 -17.29 4.21
CA SER A 682 29.16 -16.80 3.65
C SER A 682 28.72 -17.62 2.44
N ILE A 683 27.42 -17.58 2.14
CA ILE A 683 26.80 -18.19 0.95
C ILE A 683 27.55 -17.78 -0.33
N ASP A 684 27.86 -16.49 -0.49
CA ASP A 684 28.61 -15.96 -1.64
C ASP A 684 29.97 -16.62 -1.81
N ALA A 685 30.71 -16.84 -0.72
CA ALA A 685 32.03 -17.46 -0.78
C ALA A 685 31.97 -18.93 -1.22
N VAL A 686 30.88 -19.64 -0.89
CA VAL A 686 30.68 -21.04 -1.30
C VAL A 686 30.26 -21.12 -2.77
N LEU A 687 29.39 -20.20 -3.22
CA LEU A 687 29.02 -20.05 -4.63
C LEU A 687 30.23 -19.71 -5.51
N GLU A 688 31.05 -18.74 -5.08
CA GLU A 688 32.26 -18.34 -5.81
C GLU A 688 33.24 -19.51 -5.96
N ARG A 689 33.40 -20.34 -4.93
CA ARG A 689 34.23 -21.55 -5.00
C ARG A 689 33.69 -22.59 -5.98
N ALA A 690 32.36 -22.77 -6.01
CA ALA A 690 31.73 -23.68 -6.97
C ALA A 690 31.96 -23.17 -8.41
N ASP A 691 31.77 -21.88 -8.64
CA ASP A 691 32.02 -21.24 -9.94
C ASP A 691 33.49 -21.34 -10.37
N GLN A 692 34.44 -21.01 -9.48
CA GLN A 692 35.87 -21.16 -9.75
C GLN A 692 36.25 -22.62 -10.07
N ALA A 693 35.65 -23.60 -9.40
CA ALA A 693 35.86 -25.01 -9.69
C ALA A 693 35.35 -25.37 -11.10
N MET A 694 34.19 -24.84 -11.50
CA MET A 694 33.62 -25.00 -12.84
C MET A 694 34.56 -24.42 -13.91
N TYR A 695 34.99 -23.16 -13.75
CA TYR A 695 35.93 -22.50 -14.67
C TYR A 695 37.27 -23.25 -14.78
N GLY A 696 37.77 -23.78 -13.66
CA GLY A 696 38.97 -24.62 -13.64
C GLY A 696 38.82 -25.89 -14.48
N GLN A 697 37.66 -26.53 -14.42
CA GLN A 697 37.35 -27.73 -15.22
C GLN A 697 37.24 -27.40 -16.71
N ARG A 698 36.54 -26.32 -17.06
CA ARG A 698 36.42 -25.81 -18.44
C ARG A 698 37.80 -25.55 -19.09
N ARG A 699 38.74 -24.94 -18.34
CA ARG A 699 40.12 -24.71 -18.83
C ARG A 699 40.91 -26.00 -19.06
N ARG A 700 40.76 -27.02 -18.20
CA ARG A 700 41.45 -28.31 -18.36
C ARG A 700 40.93 -29.08 -19.58
N GLN A 701 39.62 -29.03 -19.84
CA GLN A 701 39.01 -29.67 -21.00
C GLN A 701 39.39 -28.96 -22.32
N ALA A 702 39.48 -27.63 -22.32
CA ALA A 702 40.00 -26.86 -23.46
C ALA A 702 41.49 -27.15 -23.74
N GLY A 703 42.32 -27.25 -22.69
CA GLY A 703 43.75 -27.59 -22.82
C GLY A 703 44.02 -29.03 -23.29
N ALA A 704 43.18 -29.99 -22.90
CA ALA A 704 43.29 -31.38 -23.34
C ALA A 704 42.98 -31.55 -24.83
N SER A 705 42.05 -30.75 -25.38
CA SER A 705 41.72 -30.77 -26.82
C SER A 705 42.86 -30.25 -27.71
N PHE A 706 43.74 -29.39 -27.19
CA PHE A 706 44.93 -28.91 -27.91
C PHE A 706 46.09 -29.93 -27.93
N LEU A 707 46.15 -30.87 -26.99
CA LEU A 707 47.22 -31.89 -26.93
C LEU A 707 46.92 -33.13 -27.77
N THR A 708 45.68 -33.34 -28.21
CA THR A 708 45.28 -34.45 -29.11
C THR A 708 45.27 -34.08 -30.60
N ALA A 709 45.60 -32.83 -30.95
CA ALA A 709 45.65 -32.34 -32.34
C ALA A 709 47.08 -31.99 -32.81
N GLY A 710 48.10 -32.60 -32.19
CA GLY A 710 49.52 -32.47 -32.54
C GLY A 710 50.05 -33.70 -33.26
#